data_AF-A0A840IBP3-F1
#
_entry.id   AF-A0A840IBP3-F1
#
_cell.length_a   1.000
_cell.length_b   1.000
_cell.length_c   1.000
_cell.angle_alpha   90.00
_cell.angle_beta   90.00
_cell.angle_gamma   90.00
#
_symmetry.space_group_name_H-M   'P 1'
#
loop_
_entity.id
_entity.type
_entity.pdbx_description
1 polymer ?
#
loop_
_entity_poly.entity_id
_entity_poly.type
_entity_poly.pdbx_seq_one_letter_code
_entity_poly.pdbx_strand_id
1 'polypeptide(L)'
;MEVERRAGAPRLIDWTGERCVPWAPDVQVIYEHYHRYLWAAQLADGRRVLDIGSGEGFGSAILAGSAASVLGIDVDELTVEHARLNYAARNLEYRLGSALELEALAPREFDMVVAFELIEHVDDHVRVLEGITRLLAPDGIVVMSTPDRRMYTDATGQRNPFHEHELTVSEFHALLSERFPAVRLYGQRAAAGSRIASLEAVERPEFRGFSVRRVGQEWHLASPPPAMYLVGVAAQGDLPELPAESQLNDFELGIINEYVDRAANARQEATLAQRRLEEAETARALAERAVEERTARLRAELDASYDRCAEQSRQIEAARLETRRLIEAHAGEVAELHRIRESVVWNGFQRVRGVLYRTLGGRDSRRGRAVQWTLRTAARAVGRSSSPPEHKQDATPIAPIELPTSEQPLVSLVIPAYIGADITEACLRSIASRTEGPSFEVIVVDDAGDEENARLWAAVRGARILDDSPGTGYLRSVNRAAAQARGRYLVLMNNDVEVSPGWLRALVARAASADDIGAVAPKLLYPDGRVQEAGGIVFRDGSGWNFGNGGPPEHHEFNYVREVDYGSAACLLVRRDLFAELGGYDERFVPMYYEDTDLCFSLRAKGYRVMYEPTAHVVHHEGASAGTDLTTGGKRYQAINQHKFVEKWKAQLEADHLRMAHSNVPRASNRNRGPHVMVIDHRVPTPDQDSGSLRMFRLLETLLDLGCRVTFVPDDLNPIEPYTSQLQSRGIEVVYGDAWVGEEIARIGPHLKLAIVSRPYVAPKHMHLIREHAPGAVIAYDTVDLHFVRERRRAELGEPHAVRKAATMEALELGIVRGSDATLVVSDEERPPIEEAAPEATVLVVPNANEVAAVVPPPEGRTGILFVGGFEHPPNVDAALLLIQSIMPIVWQRLGDVRVTIAGSKPTPEIEALAGPNVDVTGWVEELQPLLDGSRLLAAPLRYGAGMKGKVTQSLGAGLPVVTTETGAEGLGAVDGENMLVADDIEGIAARIVELYEDDGLWRRLSSAGQEVVRQTASVDVMRERLRTLLDLGA
;
A
#
# COMPACT_ATOMS: atom_id res chain seq x y z
N MET A 1 29.39 33.91 -30.49
CA MET A 1 30.05 32.64 -30.12
C MET A 1 28.98 31.58 -30.15
N GLU A 2 29.01 30.67 -31.12
CA GLU A 2 28.19 29.46 -31.07
C GLU A 2 28.99 28.44 -30.25
N VAL A 3 28.54 28.16 -29.03
CA VAL A 3 29.07 27.06 -28.22
C VAL A 3 28.15 25.88 -28.45
N GLU A 4 28.48 25.06 -29.43
CA GLU A 4 27.70 23.85 -29.73
C GLU A 4 28.39 22.63 -29.13
N ARG A 5 27.63 21.90 -28.31
CA ARG A 5 27.97 20.54 -27.91
C ARG A 5 28.13 19.68 -29.17
N ARG A 6 29.17 18.84 -29.22
CA ARG A 6 29.39 17.92 -30.34
C ARG A 6 28.14 17.03 -30.57
N ALA A 7 27.57 17.13 -31.77
CA ALA A 7 26.41 16.34 -32.15
C ALA A 7 26.70 14.84 -32.01
N GLY A 8 25.81 14.12 -31.31
CA GLY A 8 25.94 12.67 -31.10
C GLY A 8 26.89 12.23 -29.98
N ALA A 9 27.54 13.14 -29.26
CA ALA A 9 28.32 12.77 -28.08
C ALA A 9 27.41 12.21 -26.96
N PRO A 10 27.85 11.20 -26.18
CA PRO A 10 27.07 10.66 -25.06
C PRO A 10 27.05 11.63 -23.87
N ARG A 11 26.00 11.54 -23.04
CA ARG A 11 25.98 12.17 -21.70
C ARG A 11 26.49 11.13 -20.70
N LEU A 12 27.62 11.42 -20.07
CA LEU A 12 28.25 10.54 -19.08
C LEU A 12 27.96 10.92 -17.62
N ILE A 13 27.32 12.07 -17.36
CA ILE A 13 27.04 12.57 -16.02
C ILE A 13 25.58 13.04 -15.92
N ASP A 14 25.03 12.99 -14.72
CA ASP A 14 23.66 13.41 -14.40
C ASP A 14 23.65 14.69 -13.54
N TRP A 15 22.48 15.35 -13.47
CA TRP A 15 22.26 16.46 -12.57
C TRP A 15 22.05 15.95 -11.14
N THR A 16 23.02 16.20 -10.26
CA THR A 16 22.96 15.83 -8.83
C THR A 16 22.74 17.03 -7.90
N GLY A 17 22.83 18.26 -8.42
CA GLY A 17 22.91 19.50 -7.64
C GLY A 17 24.33 19.92 -7.25
N GLU A 18 25.34 19.09 -7.55
CA GLU A 18 26.76 19.40 -7.31
C GLU A 18 27.37 20.27 -8.44
N ARG A 19 26.94 20.07 -9.70
CA ARG A 19 27.51 20.75 -10.88
C ARG A 19 26.41 21.22 -11.82
N CYS A 20 26.51 22.46 -12.32
CA CYS A 20 25.59 22.98 -13.34
C CYS A 20 25.71 22.22 -14.67
N VAL A 21 24.60 21.69 -15.18
CA VAL A 21 24.50 21.07 -16.52
C VAL A 21 23.45 21.77 -17.37
N PRO A 22 23.64 21.93 -18.70
CA PRO A 22 22.68 22.61 -19.58
C PRO A 22 21.29 21.96 -19.69
N TRP A 23 21.10 20.76 -19.14
CA TRP A 23 19.82 20.05 -19.10
C TRP A 23 19.24 19.94 -17.68
N ALA A 24 19.75 20.74 -16.74
CA ALA A 24 19.19 20.80 -15.39
C ALA A 24 17.71 21.20 -15.45
N PRO A 25 16.85 20.62 -14.59
CA PRO A 25 15.43 20.95 -14.56
C PRO A 25 15.16 22.37 -14.06
N ASP A 26 16.10 22.97 -13.31
CA ASP A 26 16.02 24.37 -12.88
C ASP A 26 16.69 25.27 -13.92
N VAL A 27 15.85 25.94 -14.73
CA VAL A 27 16.35 26.77 -15.83
C VAL A 27 17.07 28.02 -15.31
N GLN A 28 16.69 28.55 -14.14
CA GLN A 28 17.32 29.75 -13.60
C GLN A 28 18.81 29.53 -13.31
N VAL A 29 19.17 28.39 -12.70
CA VAL A 29 20.57 28.05 -12.40
C VAL A 29 21.43 28.03 -13.67
N ILE A 30 20.86 27.55 -14.79
CA ILE A 30 21.54 27.53 -16.09
C ILE A 30 21.80 28.96 -16.57
N TYR A 31 20.81 29.85 -16.52
CA TYR A 31 20.95 31.24 -16.97
C TYR A 31 22.01 31.99 -16.16
N GLU A 32 22.04 31.79 -14.85
CA GLU A 32 22.99 32.44 -13.95
C GLU A 32 24.43 31.98 -14.23
N HIS A 33 24.64 30.68 -14.47
CA HIS A 33 25.94 30.14 -14.88
C HIS A 33 26.37 30.62 -16.29
N TYR A 34 25.48 30.55 -17.29
CA TYR A 34 25.77 31.04 -18.64
C TYR A 34 26.14 32.52 -18.64
N HIS A 35 25.42 33.34 -17.88
CA HIS A 35 25.69 34.77 -17.79
C HIS A 35 27.08 35.05 -17.21
N ARG A 36 27.49 34.31 -16.16
CA ARG A 36 28.83 34.43 -15.56
C ARG A 36 29.93 34.08 -16.56
N TYR A 37 29.80 32.97 -17.29
CA TYR A 37 30.80 32.58 -18.29
C TYR A 37 30.84 33.52 -19.50
N LEU A 38 29.69 33.99 -20.02
CA LEU A 38 29.63 34.99 -21.09
C LEU A 38 30.23 36.33 -20.68
N TRP A 39 30.06 36.72 -19.42
CA TRP A 39 30.65 37.93 -18.88
C TRP A 39 32.18 37.78 -18.70
N ALA A 40 32.63 36.66 -18.11
CA ALA A 40 34.06 36.36 -17.96
C ALA A 40 34.78 36.22 -19.31
N ALA A 41 34.12 35.72 -20.36
CA ALA A 41 34.70 35.62 -21.70
C ALA A 41 35.13 36.98 -22.28
N GLN A 42 34.49 38.08 -21.87
CA GLN A 42 34.91 39.44 -22.26
C GLN A 42 36.26 39.82 -21.61
N LEU A 43 36.56 39.26 -20.44
CA LEU A 43 37.82 39.40 -19.74
C LEU A 43 38.84 38.33 -20.16
N ALA A 44 38.43 37.28 -20.85
CA ALA A 44 39.32 36.21 -21.31
C ALA A 44 40.06 36.56 -22.60
N ASP A 45 39.66 37.62 -23.32
CA ASP A 45 40.19 37.94 -24.65
C ASP A 45 41.72 38.00 -24.69
N GLY A 46 42.32 37.12 -25.50
CA GLY A 46 43.77 37.00 -25.66
C GLY A 46 44.56 36.47 -24.44
N ARG A 47 43.90 36.08 -23.35
CA ARG A 47 44.54 35.59 -22.11
C ARG A 47 44.72 34.07 -22.08
N ARG A 48 45.70 33.58 -21.33
CA ARG A 48 45.80 32.17 -20.92
C ARG A 48 44.94 31.96 -19.67
N VAL A 49 43.90 31.15 -19.79
CA VAL A 49 42.86 30.98 -18.76
C VAL A 49 42.93 29.60 -18.12
N LEU A 50 42.84 29.55 -16.80
CA LEU A 50 42.55 28.33 -16.04
C LEU A 50 41.10 28.41 -15.53
N ASP A 51 40.30 27.39 -15.81
CA ASP A 51 38.92 27.25 -15.31
C ASP A 51 38.89 26.10 -14.29
N ILE A 52 38.77 26.45 -13.01
CA ILE A 52 38.81 25.50 -11.88
C ILE A 52 37.38 25.14 -11.50
N GLY A 53 37.08 23.84 -11.48
CA GLY A 53 35.69 23.36 -11.38
C GLY A 53 34.98 23.50 -12.73
N SER A 54 35.64 23.08 -13.82
CA SER A 54 35.12 23.25 -15.18
C SER A 54 33.80 22.51 -15.43
N GLY A 55 33.42 21.57 -14.55
CA GLY A 55 32.18 20.82 -14.63
C GLY A 55 32.05 20.09 -15.96
N GLU A 56 30.85 20.11 -16.53
CA GLU A 56 30.57 19.42 -17.79
C GLU A 56 31.24 20.04 -19.02
N GLY A 57 31.81 21.25 -18.88
CA GLY A 57 32.73 21.83 -19.85
C GLY A 57 32.19 22.97 -20.73
N PHE A 58 30.88 23.25 -20.77
CA PHE A 58 30.35 24.37 -21.60
C PHE A 58 30.98 25.72 -21.26
N GLY A 59 31.23 25.98 -19.97
CA GLY A 59 31.81 27.24 -19.50
C GLY A 59 33.20 27.46 -20.04
N SER A 60 34.06 26.45 -19.94
CA SER A 60 35.41 26.48 -20.53
C SER A 60 35.37 26.64 -22.05
N ALA A 61 34.36 26.06 -22.72
CA ALA A 61 34.13 26.24 -24.15
C ALA A 61 33.71 27.68 -24.52
N ILE A 62 32.90 28.34 -23.69
CA ILE A 62 32.57 29.76 -23.83
C ILE A 62 33.84 30.62 -23.70
N LEU A 63 34.67 30.37 -22.68
CA LEU A 63 35.92 31.10 -22.48
C LEU A 63 36.90 30.92 -23.65
N ALA A 64 36.95 29.71 -24.22
CA ALA A 64 37.83 29.39 -25.35
C ALA A 64 37.49 30.17 -26.63
N GLY A 65 36.29 30.76 -26.72
CA GLY A 65 35.88 31.56 -27.87
C GLY A 65 36.67 32.86 -28.08
N SER A 66 37.30 33.41 -27.02
CA SER A 66 38.12 34.62 -27.06
C SER A 66 39.51 34.45 -26.42
N ALA A 67 39.71 33.44 -25.56
CA ALA A 67 40.98 33.20 -24.89
C ALA A 67 42.10 32.74 -25.84
N ALA A 68 43.35 33.04 -25.50
CA ALA A 68 44.51 32.47 -26.18
C ALA A 68 44.62 30.95 -25.94
N SER A 69 44.32 30.52 -24.71
CA SER A 69 44.22 29.10 -24.32
C SER A 69 43.38 28.96 -23.06
N VAL A 70 42.63 27.86 -22.93
CA VAL A 70 41.86 27.49 -21.75
C VAL A 70 42.27 26.10 -21.29
N LEU A 71 42.61 25.98 -20.00
CA LEU A 71 42.73 24.72 -19.31
C LEU A 71 41.57 24.60 -18.32
N GLY A 72 40.65 23.66 -18.56
CA GLY A 72 39.61 23.28 -17.59
C GLY A 72 40.12 22.16 -16.68
N ILE A 73 39.92 22.30 -15.37
CA ILE A 73 40.17 21.22 -14.41
C ILE A 73 38.94 20.90 -13.57
N ASP A 74 38.71 19.61 -13.35
CA ASP A 74 37.68 19.11 -12.43
C ASP A 74 38.25 17.93 -11.63
N VAL A 75 37.73 17.73 -10.42
CA VAL A 75 38.18 16.68 -9.50
C VAL A 75 37.62 15.31 -9.89
N ASP A 76 36.51 15.28 -10.63
CA ASP A 76 35.85 14.05 -11.04
C ASP A 76 36.31 13.59 -12.44
N GLU A 77 36.85 12.37 -12.52
CA GLU A 77 37.39 11.81 -13.75
C GLU A 77 36.34 11.62 -14.84
N LEU A 78 35.13 11.21 -14.46
CA LEU A 78 34.02 10.99 -15.39
C LEU A 78 33.52 12.32 -15.99
N THR A 79 33.49 13.38 -15.18
CA THR A 79 33.17 14.74 -15.60
C THR A 79 34.21 15.30 -16.58
N VAL A 80 35.51 15.07 -16.33
CA VAL A 80 36.58 15.45 -17.28
C VAL A 80 36.46 14.68 -18.59
N GLU A 81 36.16 13.38 -18.54
CA GLU A 81 35.90 12.58 -19.75
C GLU A 81 34.68 13.12 -20.52
N HIS A 82 33.59 13.42 -19.81
CA HIS A 82 32.40 14.05 -20.37
C HIS A 82 32.76 15.34 -21.12
N ALA A 83 33.48 16.26 -20.46
CA ALA A 83 33.84 17.55 -21.02
C ALA A 83 34.66 17.39 -22.32
N ARG A 84 35.65 16.49 -22.34
CA ARG A 84 36.48 16.20 -23.53
C ARG A 84 35.67 15.65 -24.71
N LEU A 85 34.67 14.83 -24.44
CA LEU A 85 33.82 14.24 -25.48
C LEU A 85 32.85 15.28 -26.06
N ASN A 86 32.31 16.15 -25.20
CA ASN A 86 31.19 17.01 -25.52
C ASN A 86 31.61 18.40 -26.03
N TYR A 87 32.76 18.92 -25.57
CA TYR A 87 33.28 20.24 -25.94
C TYR A 87 34.74 20.15 -26.35
N ALA A 88 35.07 20.75 -27.50
CA ALA A 88 36.46 20.82 -27.94
C ALA A 88 36.72 22.03 -28.81
N ALA A 89 37.84 22.68 -28.54
CA ALA A 89 38.38 23.76 -29.37
C ALA A 89 39.90 23.58 -29.52
N ARG A 90 40.52 24.25 -30.50
CA ARG A 90 41.97 24.14 -30.75
C ARG A 90 42.83 24.63 -29.59
N ASN A 91 42.26 25.48 -28.75
CA ASN A 91 42.87 26.18 -27.64
C ASN A 91 42.25 25.76 -26.29
N LEU A 92 41.56 24.61 -26.23
CA LEU A 92 40.87 24.12 -25.02
C LEU A 92 41.35 22.72 -24.65
N GLU A 93 41.78 22.57 -23.41
CA GLU A 93 42.19 21.29 -22.82
C GLU A 93 41.47 21.07 -21.50
N TYR A 94 41.14 19.81 -21.18
CA TYR A 94 40.60 19.41 -19.88
C TYR A 94 41.55 18.44 -19.18
N ARG A 95 41.78 18.61 -17.88
CA ARG A 95 42.61 17.71 -17.05
C ARG A 95 41.92 17.37 -15.73
N LEU A 96 42.16 16.16 -15.24
CA LEU A 96 41.83 15.78 -13.87
C LEU A 96 42.70 16.60 -12.91
N GLY A 97 42.09 17.28 -11.94
CA GLY A 97 42.82 18.10 -10.98
C GLY A 97 41.93 18.67 -9.88
N SER A 98 42.48 18.81 -8.67
CA SER A 98 41.79 19.39 -7.52
C SER A 98 42.18 20.86 -7.31
N ALA A 99 41.21 21.67 -6.87
CA ALA A 99 41.45 23.05 -6.45
C ALA A 99 42.42 23.16 -5.26
N LEU A 100 42.58 22.08 -4.48
CA LEU A 100 43.50 22.00 -3.34
C LEU A 100 44.91 21.52 -3.73
N GLU A 101 45.11 21.04 -4.96
CA GLU A 101 46.39 20.45 -5.43
C GLU A 101 46.97 21.19 -6.64
N LEU A 102 46.82 22.51 -6.65
CA LEU A 102 47.24 23.37 -7.76
C LEU A 102 48.78 23.43 -7.93
N GLU A 103 49.57 22.91 -6.99
CA GLU A 103 51.04 22.90 -7.04
C GLU A 103 51.61 22.15 -8.26
N ALA A 104 50.83 21.23 -8.83
CA ALA A 104 51.19 20.47 -10.02
C ALA A 104 51.30 21.31 -11.31
N LEU A 105 50.67 22.50 -11.34
CA LEU A 105 50.71 23.43 -12.48
C LEU A 105 51.88 24.42 -12.37
N ALA A 106 52.35 24.95 -13.49
CA ALA A 106 53.53 25.81 -13.49
C ALA A 106 53.20 27.21 -12.91
N PRO A 107 54.09 27.80 -12.09
CA PRO A 107 53.84 29.14 -11.55
C PRO A 107 53.81 30.19 -12.67
N ARG A 108 52.95 31.21 -12.53
CA ARG A 108 52.78 32.31 -13.50
C ARG A 108 52.39 31.87 -14.93
N GLU A 109 51.74 30.71 -15.03
CA GLU A 109 51.30 30.13 -16.29
C GLU A 109 50.03 30.78 -16.85
N PHE A 110 49.18 31.38 -16.01
CA PHE A 110 47.88 31.89 -16.42
C PHE A 110 47.76 33.41 -16.23
N ASP A 111 47.13 34.06 -17.20
CA ASP A 111 46.81 35.49 -17.15
C ASP A 111 45.42 35.73 -16.54
N MET A 112 44.60 34.69 -16.46
CA MET A 112 43.29 34.71 -15.83
C MET A 112 42.96 33.36 -15.18
N VAL A 113 42.34 33.38 -14.01
CA VAL A 113 41.73 32.20 -13.39
C VAL A 113 40.24 32.43 -13.21
N VAL A 114 39.41 31.46 -13.60
CA VAL A 114 37.97 31.40 -13.37
C VAL A 114 37.68 30.29 -12.36
N ALA A 115 36.85 30.58 -11.36
CA ALA A 115 36.40 29.62 -10.36
C ALA A 115 34.97 29.94 -9.93
N PHE A 116 33.99 29.35 -10.62
CA PHE A 116 32.58 29.66 -10.40
C PHE A 116 31.90 28.60 -9.57
N GLU A 117 31.36 29.00 -8.41
CA GLU A 117 30.68 28.09 -7.46
C GLU A 117 31.55 26.88 -7.11
N LEU A 118 32.79 27.19 -6.71
CA LEU A 118 33.82 26.23 -6.34
C LEU A 118 34.20 26.37 -4.87
N ILE A 119 34.30 27.61 -4.38
CA ILE A 119 34.93 27.89 -3.08
C ILE A 119 34.11 27.32 -1.93
N GLU A 120 32.79 27.27 -2.08
CA GLU A 120 31.86 26.70 -1.12
C GLU A 120 31.95 25.17 -1.00
N HIS A 121 32.57 24.49 -1.98
CA HIS A 121 32.74 23.04 -2.02
C HIS A 121 34.07 22.57 -1.40
N VAL A 122 34.90 23.47 -0.86
CA VAL A 122 36.20 23.14 -0.29
C VAL A 122 36.32 23.63 1.15
N ASP A 123 37.02 22.86 1.99
CA ASP A 123 37.26 23.21 3.39
C ASP A 123 38.35 24.29 3.57
N ASP A 124 39.39 24.28 2.71
CA ASP A 124 40.56 25.13 2.83
C ASP A 124 40.62 26.23 1.75
N HIS A 125 39.81 27.29 1.97
CA HIS A 125 39.74 28.45 1.07
C HIS A 125 41.09 29.17 0.91
N VAL A 126 41.92 29.18 1.97
CA VAL A 126 43.21 29.87 1.97
C VAL A 126 44.17 29.17 1.02
N ARG A 127 44.23 27.83 1.07
CA ARG A 127 45.06 27.04 0.17
C ARG A 127 44.68 27.22 -1.29
N VAL A 128 43.39 27.25 -1.61
CA VAL A 128 42.91 27.54 -2.98
C VAL A 128 43.44 28.89 -3.46
N LEU A 129 43.28 29.96 -2.66
CA LEU A 129 43.76 31.29 -3.05
C LEU A 129 45.29 31.40 -3.14
N GLU A 130 46.04 30.69 -2.30
CA GLU A 130 47.51 30.61 -2.40
C GLU A 130 47.94 29.91 -3.69
N GLY A 131 47.27 28.82 -4.05
CA GLY A 131 47.46 28.13 -5.32
C GLY A 131 47.18 29.04 -6.52
N ILE A 132 46.02 29.71 -6.54
CA ILE A 132 45.64 30.65 -7.61
C ILE A 132 46.66 31.79 -7.73
N THR A 133 47.06 32.39 -6.61
CA THR A 133 48.01 33.51 -6.61
C THR A 133 49.37 33.11 -7.18
N ARG A 134 49.84 31.89 -6.92
CA ARG A 134 51.08 31.34 -7.47
C ARG A 134 51.00 31.12 -8.98
N LEU A 135 49.83 30.73 -9.48
CA LEU A 135 49.60 30.42 -10.89
C LEU A 135 49.42 31.67 -11.76
N LEU A 136 48.96 32.78 -11.18
CA LEU A 136 48.74 34.03 -11.89
C LEU A 136 50.05 34.72 -12.31
N ALA A 137 50.07 35.23 -13.53
CA ALA A 137 51.08 36.19 -14.00
C ALA A 137 50.99 37.50 -13.17
N PRO A 138 52.04 38.36 -13.16
CA PRO A 138 52.06 39.59 -12.36
C PRO A 138 50.84 40.51 -12.56
N ASP A 139 50.34 40.62 -13.79
CA ASP A 139 49.16 41.42 -14.16
C ASP A 139 47.90 40.55 -14.34
N GLY A 140 47.92 39.34 -13.78
CA GLY A 140 46.84 38.37 -13.91
C GLY A 140 45.65 38.68 -13.01
N ILE A 141 44.47 38.19 -13.40
CA ILE A 141 43.20 38.40 -12.69
C ILE A 141 42.56 37.07 -12.28
N VAL A 142 41.82 37.07 -11.17
CA VAL A 142 40.90 35.98 -10.81
C VAL A 142 39.47 36.48 -10.89
N VAL A 143 38.59 35.66 -11.45
CA VAL A 143 37.14 35.86 -11.44
C VAL A 143 36.50 34.68 -10.73
N MET A 144 35.91 34.94 -9.57
CA MET A 144 35.37 33.91 -8.69
C MET A 144 33.91 34.19 -8.36
N SER A 145 33.09 33.16 -8.19
CA SER A 145 31.73 33.32 -7.67
C SER A 145 31.40 32.34 -6.55
N THR A 146 30.47 32.74 -5.69
CA THR A 146 29.90 31.94 -4.60
C THR A 146 28.45 32.37 -4.39
N PRO A 147 27.54 31.49 -3.93
CA PRO A 147 26.27 31.92 -3.37
C PRO A 147 26.51 32.84 -2.16
N ASP A 148 25.65 33.84 -1.95
CA ASP A 148 25.64 34.60 -0.69
C ASP A 148 24.90 33.78 0.37
N ARG A 149 25.61 33.28 1.39
CA ARG A 149 25.03 32.47 2.47
C ARG A 149 23.76 33.09 3.07
N ARG A 150 23.70 34.42 3.18
CA ARG A 150 22.53 35.12 3.74
C ARG A 150 21.29 34.95 2.88
N MET A 151 21.47 34.92 1.57
CA MET A 151 20.37 34.84 0.60
C MET A 151 20.09 33.42 0.17
N TYR A 152 21.12 32.58 0.05
CA TYR A 152 21.03 31.20 -0.39
C TYR A 152 20.57 30.28 0.73
N THR A 153 21.28 30.24 1.87
CA THR A 153 20.93 29.34 2.99
C THR A 153 20.07 30.01 4.05
N ASP A 154 20.48 31.16 4.59
CA ASP A 154 19.80 31.75 5.76
C ASP A 154 18.36 32.21 5.43
N ALA A 155 18.14 32.73 4.22
CA ALA A 155 16.83 33.24 3.80
C ALA A 155 15.88 32.18 3.22
N THR A 156 16.40 31.11 2.59
CA THR A 156 15.55 30.05 2.00
C THR A 156 15.37 28.84 2.91
N GLY A 157 16.29 28.62 3.86
CA GLY A 157 16.34 27.43 4.70
C GLY A 157 16.85 26.17 3.98
N GLN A 158 17.16 26.25 2.69
CA GLN A 158 17.75 25.15 1.91
C GLN A 158 19.23 25.02 2.24
N ARG A 159 19.74 23.79 2.29
CA ARG A 159 21.17 23.50 2.44
C ARG A 159 21.59 22.57 1.31
N ASN A 160 22.60 22.96 0.56
CA ASN A 160 23.21 22.08 -0.44
C ASN A 160 24.17 21.11 0.29
N PRO A 161 23.96 19.78 0.21
CA PRO A 161 24.83 18.81 0.88
C PRO A 161 26.28 18.82 0.39
N PHE A 162 26.54 19.40 -0.78
CA PHE A 162 27.87 19.52 -1.35
C PHE A 162 28.60 20.80 -0.93
N HIS A 163 27.93 21.76 -0.27
CA HIS A 163 28.58 22.96 0.25
C HIS A 163 29.16 22.66 1.63
N GLU A 164 30.49 22.75 1.75
CA GLU A 164 31.19 22.65 3.02
C GLU A 164 31.13 23.99 3.78
N HIS A 165 31.41 25.10 3.09
CA HIS A 165 31.53 26.44 3.69
C HIS A 165 31.02 27.57 2.80
N GLU A 166 29.79 28.03 3.04
CA GLU A 166 29.23 29.19 2.35
C GLU A 166 29.66 30.52 2.99
N LEU A 167 29.90 31.54 2.17
CA LEU A 167 30.39 32.85 2.59
C LEU A 167 29.32 33.93 2.44
N THR A 168 29.31 34.89 3.37
CA THR A 168 28.59 36.16 3.19
C THR A 168 29.40 37.14 2.34
N VAL A 169 28.75 38.20 1.83
CA VAL A 169 29.42 39.27 1.06
C VAL A 169 30.68 39.80 1.74
N SER A 170 30.64 40.03 3.05
CA SER A 170 31.78 40.55 3.81
C SER A 170 32.91 39.54 3.95
N GLU A 171 32.58 38.26 4.15
CA GLU A 171 33.56 37.18 4.28
C GLU A 171 34.22 36.89 2.93
N PHE A 172 33.46 36.86 1.85
CA PHE A 172 33.99 36.68 0.49
C PHE A 172 34.89 37.86 0.08
N HIS A 173 34.49 39.10 0.38
CA HIS A 173 35.35 40.28 0.17
C HIS A 173 36.65 40.16 0.96
N ALA A 174 36.57 39.80 2.24
CA ALA A 174 37.73 39.68 3.11
C ALA A 174 38.70 38.60 2.63
N LEU A 175 38.16 37.44 2.23
CA LEU A 175 38.92 36.31 1.69
C LEU A 175 39.75 36.75 0.47
N LEU A 176 39.13 37.41 -0.52
CA LEU A 176 39.85 37.92 -1.69
C LEU A 176 40.86 39.02 -1.33
N SER A 177 40.48 39.95 -0.45
CA SER A 177 41.32 41.09 -0.05
C SER A 177 42.56 40.69 0.75
N GLU A 178 42.59 39.47 1.31
CA GLU A 178 43.74 38.97 2.06
C GLU A 178 44.97 38.71 1.16
N ARG A 179 44.73 38.46 -0.14
CA ARG A 179 45.78 38.13 -1.11
C ARG A 179 45.85 39.11 -2.28
N PHE A 180 44.76 39.80 -2.59
CA PHE A 180 44.69 40.72 -3.72
C PHE A 180 44.44 42.16 -3.24
N PRO A 181 45.33 43.12 -3.55
CA PRO A 181 45.15 44.53 -3.17
C PRO A 181 44.02 45.22 -3.94
N ALA A 182 43.64 44.71 -5.11
CA ALA A 182 42.55 45.25 -5.91
C ALA A 182 41.44 44.21 -6.06
N VAL A 183 40.27 44.48 -5.47
CA VAL A 183 39.09 43.62 -5.50
C VAL A 183 37.86 44.44 -5.88
N ARG A 184 37.01 43.88 -6.76
CA ARG A 184 35.68 44.42 -7.06
C ARG A 184 34.64 43.32 -7.01
N LEU A 185 33.55 43.58 -6.29
CA LEU A 185 32.42 42.66 -6.18
C LEU A 185 31.24 43.10 -7.04
N TYR A 186 30.56 42.11 -7.58
CA TYR A 186 29.30 42.20 -8.31
C TYR A 186 28.28 41.27 -7.64
N GLY A 187 27.01 41.62 -7.74
CA GLY A 187 25.90 40.77 -7.30
C GLY A 187 25.06 40.37 -8.51
N GLN A 188 24.85 39.07 -8.70
CA GLN A 188 24.03 38.50 -9.75
C GLN A 188 22.63 38.14 -9.22
N ARG A 189 21.61 38.40 -10.04
CA ARG A 189 20.23 38.02 -9.79
C ARG A 189 19.49 37.86 -11.12
N ALA A 190 18.64 36.83 -11.23
CA ALA A 190 17.66 36.76 -12.31
C ALA A 190 16.57 37.84 -12.11
N ALA A 191 16.20 38.54 -13.17
CA ALA A 191 15.14 39.54 -13.14
C ALA A 191 14.35 39.55 -14.45
N ALA A 192 13.03 39.61 -14.36
CA ALA A 192 12.14 39.83 -15.50
C ALA A 192 11.77 41.32 -15.59
N GLY A 193 11.75 41.89 -16.79
CA GLY A 193 11.47 43.32 -16.96
C GLY A 193 11.28 43.78 -18.39
N SER A 194 10.97 45.07 -18.54
CA SER A 194 10.81 45.75 -19.83
C SER A 194 11.99 46.71 -20.05
N ARG A 195 12.59 46.67 -21.23
CA ARG A 195 13.72 47.54 -21.62
C ARG A 195 13.30 48.52 -22.70
N ILE A 196 13.64 49.80 -22.51
CA ILE A 196 13.55 50.83 -23.55
C ILE A 196 14.98 51.17 -23.95
N ALA A 197 15.30 51.01 -25.24
CA ALA A 197 16.61 51.35 -25.80
C ALA A 197 16.42 52.31 -26.97
N SER A 198 17.38 53.22 -27.16
CA SER A 198 17.43 54.06 -28.36
C SER A 198 17.64 53.18 -29.59
N LEU A 199 16.87 53.43 -30.65
CA LEU A 199 17.12 52.82 -31.97
C LEU A 199 18.25 53.56 -32.72
N GLU A 200 18.66 54.73 -32.22
CA GLU A 200 19.80 55.49 -32.73
C GLU A 200 21.09 55.07 -31.99
N ALA A 201 22.22 55.08 -32.69
CA ALA A 201 23.52 54.74 -32.11
C ALA A 201 23.94 55.79 -31.06
N VAL A 202 24.11 55.35 -29.82
CA VAL A 202 24.65 56.16 -28.72
C VAL A 202 26.01 55.57 -28.35
N GLU A 203 27.08 56.38 -28.40
CA GLU A 203 28.45 55.91 -28.13
C GLU A 203 28.62 55.35 -26.70
N ARG A 204 27.88 55.88 -25.73
CA ARG A 204 27.88 55.44 -24.33
C ARG A 204 26.46 55.49 -23.76
N PRO A 205 25.66 54.43 -23.88
CA PRO A 205 24.32 54.42 -23.30
C PRO A 205 24.40 54.51 -21.78
N GLU A 206 23.68 55.47 -21.17
CA GLU A 206 23.48 55.50 -19.72
C GLU A 206 22.36 54.51 -19.37
N PHE A 207 22.65 53.55 -18.49
CA PHE A 207 21.63 52.63 -18.00
C PHE A 207 20.95 53.22 -16.77
N ARG A 208 19.61 53.21 -16.79
CA ARG A 208 18.78 53.55 -15.63
C ARG A 208 17.76 52.46 -15.41
N GLY A 209 17.91 51.74 -14.31
CA GLY A 209 16.95 50.74 -13.85
C GLY A 209 15.92 51.36 -12.91
N PHE A 210 14.66 50.94 -13.05
CA PHE A 210 13.62 51.15 -12.05
C PHE A 210 13.14 49.78 -11.58
N SER A 211 13.02 49.60 -10.27
CA SER A 211 12.42 48.40 -9.68
C SER A 211 11.05 48.76 -9.13
N VAL A 212 10.08 47.88 -9.37
CA VAL A 212 8.72 48.02 -8.87
C VAL A 212 8.32 46.76 -8.13
N ARG A 213 7.50 46.92 -7.10
CA ARG A 213 6.85 45.81 -6.40
C ARG A 213 5.34 46.03 -6.43
N ARG A 214 4.59 44.94 -6.54
CA ARG A 214 3.14 44.97 -6.45
C ARG A 214 2.71 44.65 -5.03
N VAL A 215 1.87 45.49 -4.43
CA VAL A 215 1.21 45.24 -3.14
C VAL A 215 -0.29 45.26 -3.41
N GLY A 216 -0.92 44.09 -3.39
CA GLY A 216 -2.31 43.94 -3.83
C GLY A 216 -2.46 44.26 -5.33
N GLN A 217 -3.26 45.28 -5.67
CA GLN A 217 -3.47 45.75 -7.05
C GLN A 217 -2.62 46.99 -7.41
N GLU A 218 -1.85 47.52 -6.46
CA GLU A 218 -1.08 48.75 -6.64
C GLU A 218 0.41 48.45 -6.90
N TRP A 219 1.04 49.32 -7.69
CA TRP A 219 2.45 49.24 -8.03
C TRP A 219 3.22 50.36 -7.33
N HIS A 220 4.31 50.00 -6.66
CA HIS A 220 5.17 50.95 -5.96
C HIS A 220 6.61 50.83 -6.47
N LEU A 221 7.28 51.97 -6.60
CA LEU A 221 8.73 51.98 -6.76
C LEU A 221 9.37 51.29 -5.55
N ALA A 222 10.34 50.42 -5.80
CA ALA A 222 11.02 49.65 -4.78
C ALA A 222 12.52 49.60 -5.08
N SER A 223 13.30 49.21 -4.07
CA SER A 223 14.67 48.78 -4.29
C SER A 223 14.67 47.35 -4.82
N PRO A 224 15.62 46.98 -5.70
CA PRO A 224 15.72 45.60 -6.16
C PRO A 224 16.11 44.68 -4.99
N PRO A 225 15.65 43.40 -5.00
CA PRO A 225 16.00 42.44 -3.97
C PRO A 225 17.51 42.19 -3.93
N PRO A 226 18.10 41.73 -2.81
CA PRO A 226 19.53 41.40 -2.75
C PRO A 226 19.95 40.36 -3.80
N ALA A 227 21.24 40.33 -4.14
CA ALA A 227 21.77 39.36 -5.10
C ALA A 227 21.84 37.94 -4.49
N MET A 228 21.55 36.92 -5.30
CA MET A 228 21.65 35.52 -4.88
C MET A 228 23.10 35.02 -4.94
N TYR A 229 23.82 35.44 -5.98
CA TYR A 229 25.21 35.07 -6.22
C TYR A 229 26.12 36.28 -6.20
N LEU A 230 27.33 36.07 -5.71
CA LEU A 230 28.40 37.06 -5.65
C LEU A 230 29.44 36.71 -6.70
N VAL A 231 29.93 37.72 -7.42
CA VAL A 231 31.05 37.56 -8.37
C VAL A 231 32.14 38.54 -8.01
N GLY A 232 33.33 38.05 -7.68
CA GLY A 232 34.50 38.83 -7.34
C GLY A 232 35.52 38.81 -8.46
N VAL A 233 36.03 40.00 -8.83
CA VAL A 233 37.21 40.14 -9.68
C VAL A 233 38.34 40.67 -8.82
N ALA A 234 39.49 40.00 -8.81
CA ALA A 234 40.63 40.40 -8.02
C ALA A 234 41.95 40.32 -8.82
N ALA A 235 42.91 41.18 -8.49
CA ALA A 235 44.21 41.27 -9.16
C ALA A 235 45.34 41.66 -8.20
N GLN A 236 46.57 41.26 -8.52
CA GLN A 236 47.79 41.69 -7.80
C GLN A 236 48.20 43.13 -8.13
N GLY A 237 47.92 43.57 -9.36
CA GLY A 237 48.08 44.95 -9.83
C GLY A 237 46.74 45.68 -9.89
N ASP A 238 46.59 46.54 -10.91
CA ASP A 238 45.34 47.24 -11.16
C ASP A 238 44.30 46.29 -11.80
N LEU A 239 43.02 46.50 -11.47
CA LEU A 239 41.93 45.83 -12.18
C LEU A 239 41.85 46.37 -13.63
N PRO A 240 41.52 45.52 -14.62
CA PRO A 240 41.21 46.00 -15.96
C PRO A 240 39.98 46.91 -15.95
N GLU A 241 39.68 47.56 -17.09
CA GLU A 241 38.41 48.27 -17.23
C GLU A 241 37.26 47.25 -17.15
N LEU A 242 36.56 47.25 -16.02
CA LEU A 242 35.44 46.36 -15.78
C LEU A 242 34.12 47.08 -16.09
N PRO A 243 33.18 46.42 -16.79
CA PRO A 243 31.86 46.99 -17.00
C PRO A 243 31.16 47.22 -15.65
N ALA A 244 30.36 48.29 -15.57
CA ALA A 244 29.58 48.60 -14.37
C ALA A 244 28.44 47.58 -14.16
N GLU A 245 27.94 46.98 -15.25
CA GLU A 245 26.80 46.07 -15.27
C GLU A 245 26.86 45.13 -16.48
N SER A 246 26.09 44.05 -16.43
CA SER A 246 25.94 43.08 -17.52
C SER A 246 24.51 42.55 -17.52
N GLN A 247 23.91 42.36 -18.70
CA GLN A 247 22.55 41.87 -18.86
C GLN A 247 22.51 40.69 -19.83
N LEU A 248 21.94 39.57 -19.40
CA LEU A 248 21.54 38.45 -20.25
C LEU A 248 20.04 38.62 -20.59
N ASN A 249 19.69 38.57 -21.88
CA ASN A 249 18.30 38.71 -22.32
C ASN A 249 17.75 37.37 -22.79
N ASP A 250 16.60 36.98 -22.23
CA ASP A 250 15.84 35.80 -22.59
C ASP A 250 14.67 36.18 -23.50
N PHE A 251 14.80 35.99 -24.82
CA PHE A 251 13.71 36.33 -25.75
C PHE A 251 12.56 35.33 -25.75
N GLU A 252 12.78 34.10 -25.25
CA GLU A 252 11.77 33.04 -25.22
C GLU A 252 10.99 32.97 -23.90
N LEU A 253 11.33 33.86 -22.94
CA LEU A 253 10.71 33.93 -21.61
C LEU A 253 10.76 32.59 -20.86
N GLY A 254 11.78 31.77 -21.08
CA GLY A 254 11.95 30.44 -20.49
C GLY A 254 11.84 30.45 -18.97
N ILE A 255 12.51 31.40 -18.30
CA ILE A 255 12.44 31.56 -16.83
C ILE A 255 11.00 31.89 -16.39
N ILE A 256 10.33 32.83 -17.07
CA ILE A 256 8.97 33.25 -16.70
C ILE A 256 7.98 32.11 -16.89
N ASN A 257 8.09 31.37 -17.99
CA ASN A 257 7.23 30.23 -18.28
C ASN A 257 7.38 29.13 -17.22
N GLU A 258 8.61 28.81 -16.79
CA GLU A 258 8.83 27.86 -15.72
C GLU A 258 8.21 28.32 -14.39
N TYR A 259 8.36 29.60 -14.02
CA TYR A 259 7.72 30.14 -12.82
C TYR A 259 6.19 30.10 -12.89
N VAL A 260 5.60 30.35 -14.07
CA VAL A 260 4.16 30.22 -14.30
C VAL A 260 3.70 28.78 -14.12
N ASP A 261 4.44 27.82 -14.68
CA ASP A 261 4.15 26.39 -14.59
C ASP A 261 4.29 25.89 -13.14
N ARG A 262 5.38 26.23 -12.44
CA ARG A 262 5.55 25.92 -11.00
C ARG A 262 4.43 26.54 -10.17
N ALA A 263 4.03 27.78 -10.43
CA ALA A 263 2.95 28.44 -9.71
C ALA A 263 1.55 27.89 -10.05
N ALA A 264 1.34 27.35 -11.25
CA ALA A 264 0.11 26.66 -11.62
C ALA A 264 0.02 25.31 -10.89
N ASN A 265 1.11 24.53 -10.90
CA ASN A 265 1.21 23.26 -10.19
C ASN A 265 1.03 23.44 -8.69
N ALA A 266 1.74 24.39 -8.07
CA ALA A 266 1.62 24.67 -6.64
C ALA A 266 0.20 25.13 -6.25
N ARG A 267 -0.51 25.89 -7.12
CA ARG A 267 -1.91 26.27 -6.88
C ARG A 267 -2.85 25.07 -6.97
N GLN A 268 -2.61 24.16 -7.92
CA GLN A 268 -3.39 22.94 -8.05
C GLN A 268 -3.17 22.02 -6.83
N GLU A 269 -1.91 21.85 -6.39
CA GLU A 269 -1.57 21.10 -5.18
C GLU A 269 -2.17 21.73 -3.92
N ALA A 270 -2.08 23.06 -3.76
CA ALA A 270 -2.69 23.76 -2.63
C ALA A 270 -4.22 23.60 -2.63
N THR A 271 -4.86 23.64 -3.79
CA THR A 271 -6.31 23.41 -3.92
C THR A 271 -6.69 21.98 -3.52
N LEU A 272 -5.89 20.99 -3.93
CA LEU A 272 -6.10 19.59 -3.57
C LEU A 272 -5.83 19.35 -2.08
N ALA A 273 -4.78 19.95 -1.52
CA ALA A 273 -4.46 19.88 -0.10
C ALA A 273 -5.55 20.52 0.76
N GLN A 274 -6.11 21.64 0.31
CA GLN A 274 -7.22 22.30 0.99
C GLN A 274 -8.49 21.44 0.97
N ARG A 275 -8.82 20.82 -0.17
CA ARG A 275 -9.94 19.86 -0.24
C ARG A 275 -9.74 18.65 0.69
N ARG A 276 -8.52 18.08 0.72
CA ARG A 276 -8.17 16.99 1.64
C ARG A 276 -8.31 17.39 3.10
N LEU A 277 -7.93 18.63 3.44
CA LEU A 277 -8.11 19.16 4.79
C LEU A 277 -9.59 19.31 5.15
N GLU A 278 -10.41 19.85 4.25
CA GLU A 278 -11.85 20.00 4.44
C GLU A 278 -12.56 18.63 4.58
N GLU A 279 -12.16 17.64 3.77
CA GLU A 279 -12.65 16.27 3.86
C GLU A 279 -12.22 15.59 5.17
N ALA A 280 -10.96 15.76 5.58
CA ALA A 280 -10.43 15.22 6.83
C ALA A 280 -11.09 15.87 8.07
N GLU A 281 -11.33 17.19 8.05
CA GLU A 281 -12.05 17.89 9.11
C GLU A 281 -13.49 17.41 9.22
N THR A 282 -14.16 17.19 8.09
CA THR A 282 -15.52 16.64 8.05
C THR A 282 -15.56 15.20 8.59
N ALA A 283 -14.63 14.35 8.16
CA ALA A 283 -14.51 12.98 8.64
C ALA A 283 -14.19 12.92 10.15
N ARG A 284 -13.30 13.80 10.63
CA ARG A 284 -12.97 13.93 12.06
C ARG A 284 -14.18 14.37 12.87
N ALA A 285 -14.95 15.35 12.41
CA ALA A 285 -16.17 15.80 13.09
C ALA A 285 -17.24 14.70 13.17
N LEU A 286 -17.39 13.88 12.13
CA LEU A 286 -18.29 12.72 12.14
C LEU A 286 -17.80 11.63 13.11
N ALA A 287 -16.50 11.35 13.12
CA ALA A 287 -15.89 10.38 14.04
C ALA A 287 -16.00 10.83 15.50
N GLU A 288 -15.74 12.11 15.80
CA GLU A 288 -15.90 12.69 17.14
C GLU A 288 -17.34 12.54 17.65
N ARG A 289 -18.35 12.84 16.80
CA ARG A 289 -19.76 12.63 17.15
C ARG A 289 -20.09 11.16 17.41
N ALA A 290 -19.60 10.24 16.57
CA ALA A 290 -19.82 8.81 16.76
C ALA A 290 -19.17 8.29 18.06
N VAL A 291 -17.98 8.79 18.41
CA VAL A 291 -17.29 8.48 19.67
C VAL A 291 -18.05 9.06 20.86
N GLU A 292 -18.56 10.29 20.79
CA GLU A 292 -19.37 10.91 21.85
C GLU A 292 -20.66 10.13 22.09
N GLU A 293 -21.39 9.78 21.03
CA GLU A 293 -22.62 8.98 21.13
C GLU A 293 -22.35 7.60 21.72
N ARG A 294 -21.27 6.93 21.29
CA ARG A 294 -20.87 5.63 21.82
C ARG A 294 -20.44 5.71 23.27
N THR A 295 -19.69 6.75 23.65
CA THR A 295 -19.24 6.99 25.02
C THR A 295 -20.42 7.31 25.93
N ALA A 296 -21.40 8.07 25.47
CA ALA A 296 -22.63 8.35 26.21
C ALA A 296 -23.45 7.07 26.46
N ARG A 297 -23.58 6.20 25.45
CA ARG A 297 -24.25 4.89 25.60
C ARG A 297 -23.50 4.00 26.60
N LEU A 298 -22.18 3.88 26.46
CA LEU A 298 -21.35 3.07 27.37
C LEU A 298 -21.39 3.59 28.82
N ARG A 299 -21.41 4.91 29.03
CA ARG A 299 -21.59 5.50 30.36
C ARG A 299 -22.94 5.15 30.96
N ALA A 300 -24.03 5.26 30.19
CA ALA A 300 -25.36 4.88 30.66
C ALA A 300 -25.45 3.39 31.01
N GLU A 301 -24.83 2.52 30.21
CA GLU A 301 -24.75 1.08 30.50
C GLU A 301 -23.90 0.77 31.74
N LEU A 302 -22.78 1.50 31.92
CA LEU A 302 -21.89 1.38 33.07
C LEU A 302 -22.58 1.84 34.36
N ASP A 303 -23.27 2.98 34.33
CA ASP A 303 -24.05 3.49 35.47
C ASP A 303 -25.16 2.49 35.86
N ALA A 304 -25.89 1.95 34.87
CA ALA A 304 -26.87 0.91 35.11
C ALA A 304 -26.25 -0.38 35.68
N SER A 305 -25.01 -0.69 35.32
CA SER A 305 -24.25 -1.81 35.88
C SER A 305 -23.81 -1.55 37.31
N TYR A 306 -23.32 -0.35 37.61
CA TYR A 306 -22.96 0.07 38.96
C TYR A 306 -24.15 0.04 39.92
N ASP A 307 -25.33 0.49 39.47
CA ASP A 307 -26.56 0.42 40.27
C ASP A 307 -26.95 -1.03 40.58
N ARG A 308 -26.82 -1.95 39.61
CA ARG A 308 -27.04 -3.39 39.82
C ARG A 308 -26.03 -3.98 40.81
N CYS A 309 -24.75 -3.63 40.69
CA CYS A 309 -23.70 -4.08 41.61
C CYS A 309 -23.88 -3.53 43.03
N ALA A 310 -24.35 -2.28 43.17
CA ALA A 310 -24.65 -1.68 44.46
C ALA A 310 -25.84 -2.39 45.14
N GLU A 311 -26.88 -2.73 44.38
CA GLU A 311 -28.01 -3.49 44.89
C GLU A 311 -27.62 -4.91 45.32
N GLN A 312 -26.83 -5.61 44.51
CA GLN A 312 -26.29 -6.93 44.87
C GLN A 312 -25.38 -6.86 46.10
N SER A 313 -24.56 -5.81 46.23
CA SER A 313 -23.70 -5.62 47.41
C SER A 313 -24.53 -5.44 48.69
N ARG A 314 -25.65 -4.69 48.63
CA ARG A 314 -26.59 -4.56 49.76
C ARG A 314 -27.21 -5.91 50.13
N GLN A 315 -27.58 -6.73 49.15
CA GLN A 315 -28.13 -8.07 49.38
C GLN A 315 -27.09 -9.02 49.99
N ILE A 316 -25.84 -8.97 49.53
CA ILE A 316 -24.72 -9.75 50.08
C ILE A 316 -24.42 -9.33 51.52
N GLU A 317 -24.45 -8.02 51.81
CA GLU A 317 -24.19 -7.52 53.16
C GLU A 317 -25.29 -7.94 54.16
N ALA A 318 -26.56 -7.90 53.72
CA ALA A 318 -27.68 -8.43 54.49
C ALA A 318 -27.52 -9.94 54.75
N ALA A 319 -27.17 -10.72 53.73
CA ALA A 319 -26.92 -12.15 53.87
C ALA A 319 -25.72 -12.46 54.79
N ARG A 320 -24.65 -11.65 54.73
CA ARG A 320 -23.48 -11.78 55.63
C ARG A 320 -23.84 -11.50 57.08
N LEU A 321 -24.72 -10.53 57.35
CA LEU A 321 -25.17 -10.23 58.71
C LEU A 321 -26.01 -11.37 59.29
N GLU A 322 -26.82 -12.02 58.45
CA GLU A 322 -27.61 -13.20 58.81
C GLU A 322 -26.73 -14.43 59.07
N THR A 323 -25.75 -14.68 58.21
CA THR A 323 -24.75 -15.74 58.42
C THR A 323 -23.93 -15.49 59.68
N ARG A 324 -23.57 -14.24 60.01
CA ARG A 324 -22.86 -13.91 61.26
C ARG A 324 -23.70 -14.22 62.50
N ARG A 325 -25.00 -13.90 62.47
CA ARG A 325 -25.94 -14.29 63.54
C ARG A 325 -26.02 -15.81 63.70
N LEU A 326 -26.03 -16.56 62.60
CA LEU A 326 -26.04 -18.03 62.63
C LEU A 326 -24.74 -18.62 63.19
N ILE A 327 -23.58 -18.03 62.85
CA ILE A 327 -22.27 -18.44 63.38
C ILE A 327 -22.18 -18.15 64.88
N GLU A 328 -22.62 -16.97 65.35
CA GLU A 328 -22.63 -16.63 66.78
C GLU A 328 -23.56 -17.56 67.58
N ALA A 329 -24.67 -18.01 66.99
CA ALA A 329 -25.57 -18.99 67.59
C ALA A 329 -24.95 -20.39 67.77
N HIS A 330 -23.96 -20.77 66.96
CA HIS A 330 -23.31 -22.09 66.99
C HIS A 330 -21.87 -22.07 67.53
N ALA A 331 -21.37 -20.90 67.93
CA ALA A 331 -20.00 -20.72 68.45
C ALA A 331 -19.74 -21.50 69.76
N GLY A 332 -20.78 -21.76 70.56
CA GLY A 332 -20.69 -22.55 71.79
C GLY A 332 -20.33 -24.03 71.56
N GLU A 333 -20.85 -24.64 70.49
CA GLU A 333 -20.63 -26.06 70.17
C GLU A 333 -19.25 -26.32 69.55
N VAL A 334 -18.73 -25.38 68.77
CA VAL A 334 -17.41 -25.47 68.13
C VAL A 334 -16.26 -25.31 69.14
N ALA A 335 -16.45 -24.49 70.18
CA ALA A 335 -15.46 -24.26 71.24
C ALA A 335 -15.31 -25.44 72.23
N GLU A 336 -16.25 -26.39 72.24
CA GLU A 336 -16.18 -27.61 73.06
C GLU A 336 -15.44 -28.73 72.31
N LEU A 337 -15.64 -28.84 70.98
CA LEU A 337 -14.97 -29.81 70.11
C LEU A 337 -13.46 -29.55 69.95
N HIS A 338 -13.03 -28.28 69.91
CA HIS A 338 -11.61 -27.93 69.81
C HIS A 338 -10.82 -28.22 71.10
N ARG A 339 -11.44 -28.10 72.28
CA ARG A 339 -10.80 -28.36 73.58
C ARG A 339 -10.50 -29.85 73.81
N ILE A 340 -11.30 -30.73 73.22
CA ILE A 340 -11.15 -32.19 73.32
C ILE A 340 -10.03 -32.69 72.39
N ARG A 341 -9.81 -32.04 71.24
CA ARG A 341 -8.81 -32.48 70.25
C ARG A 341 -7.37 -32.11 70.60
N GLU A 342 -7.15 -30.96 71.25
CA GLU A 342 -5.80 -30.49 71.59
C GLU A 342 -5.19 -31.12 72.86
N SER A 343 -6.00 -31.61 73.80
CA SER A 343 -5.48 -32.15 75.07
C SER A 343 -4.94 -33.60 74.97
N VAL A 344 -5.42 -34.39 74.00
CA VAL A 344 -5.13 -35.83 73.90
C VAL A 344 -3.88 -36.14 73.06
N VAL A 345 -3.59 -35.34 72.03
CA VAL A 345 -2.52 -35.66 71.07
C VAL A 345 -1.16 -35.06 71.47
N TRP A 346 -1.13 -33.85 72.05
CA TRP A 346 0.13 -33.16 72.35
C TRP A 346 0.78 -33.60 73.68
N ASN A 347 -0.02 -33.92 74.71
CA ASN A 347 0.48 -34.35 76.02
C ASN A 347 1.01 -35.81 76.02
N GLY A 348 0.51 -36.67 75.12
CA GLY A 348 1.03 -38.03 74.93
C GLY A 348 2.39 -38.06 74.23
N PHE A 349 2.59 -37.20 73.23
CA PHE A 349 3.81 -37.16 72.42
C PHE A 349 5.04 -36.65 73.20
N GLN A 350 4.86 -35.69 74.11
CA GLN A 350 5.96 -35.13 74.93
C GLN A 350 6.42 -36.08 76.06
N ARG A 351 5.52 -36.89 76.62
CA ARG A 351 5.85 -37.85 77.70
C ARG A 351 6.69 -39.03 77.22
N VAL A 352 6.41 -39.56 76.02
CA VAL A 352 7.17 -40.69 75.43
C VAL A 352 8.57 -40.24 75.01
N ARG A 353 8.71 -39.03 74.49
CA ARG A 353 10.00 -38.46 74.03
C ARG A 353 11.01 -38.30 75.16
N GLY A 354 10.59 -37.85 76.34
CA GLY A 354 11.48 -37.64 77.50
C GLY A 354 11.96 -38.91 78.21
N VAL A 355 11.29 -40.05 78.00
CA VAL A 355 11.66 -41.35 78.60
C VAL A 355 12.64 -42.11 77.69
N LEU A 356 12.47 -42.01 76.37
CA LEU A 356 13.31 -42.70 75.38
C LEU A 356 14.76 -42.17 75.34
N TYR A 357 14.98 -40.86 75.53
CA TYR A 357 16.33 -40.28 75.51
C TYR A 357 17.11 -40.49 76.82
N ARG A 358 16.43 -40.79 77.93
CA ARG A 358 17.07 -41.10 79.23
C ARG A 358 17.59 -42.53 79.32
N THR A 359 17.03 -43.47 78.57
CA THR A 359 17.42 -44.89 78.56
C THR A 359 18.51 -45.24 77.54
N LEU A 360 18.75 -44.37 76.55
CA LEU A 360 19.67 -44.64 75.43
C LEU A 360 21.02 -43.90 75.50
N GLY A 361 21.37 -43.36 76.67
CA GLY A 361 22.70 -42.78 76.93
C GLY A 361 22.91 -41.37 76.35
N GLY A 362 21.83 -40.60 76.20
CA GLY A 362 21.90 -39.22 75.69
C GLY A 362 21.82 -39.14 74.16
N ARG A 363 21.55 -37.92 73.68
CA ARG A 363 21.24 -37.60 72.28
C ARG A 363 22.38 -37.91 71.30
N ASP A 364 23.63 -37.88 71.79
CA ASP A 364 24.85 -38.01 70.98
C ASP A 364 25.52 -39.40 71.04
N SER A 365 24.88 -40.37 71.70
CA SER A 365 25.38 -41.75 71.75
C SER A 365 25.23 -42.46 70.39
N ARG A 366 26.03 -43.52 70.12
CA ARG A 366 25.91 -44.30 68.86
C ARG A 366 24.50 -44.88 68.65
N ARG A 367 23.79 -45.24 69.72
CA ARG A 367 22.39 -45.71 69.69
C ARG A 367 21.38 -44.55 69.59
N GLY A 368 21.67 -43.41 70.22
CA GLY A 368 20.89 -42.17 70.09
C GLY A 368 20.89 -41.63 68.66
N ARG A 369 22.01 -41.73 67.94
CA ARG A 369 22.12 -41.34 66.52
C ARG A 369 21.32 -42.25 65.57
N ALA A 370 21.19 -43.54 65.87
CA ALA A 370 20.35 -44.46 65.09
C ALA A 370 18.85 -44.18 65.27
N VAL A 371 18.42 -43.85 66.50
CA VAL A 371 17.04 -43.41 66.79
C VAL A 371 16.79 -42.01 66.21
N GLN A 372 17.77 -41.12 66.20
CA GLN A 372 17.70 -39.83 65.54
C GLN A 372 17.61 -39.96 64.02
N TRP A 373 18.26 -40.95 63.42
CA TRP A 373 18.13 -41.25 61.99
C TRP A 373 16.75 -41.81 61.66
N THR A 374 16.20 -42.71 62.50
CA THR A 374 14.85 -43.30 62.36
C THR A 374 13.74 -42.26 62.56
N LEU A 375 13.88 -41.37 63.56
CA LEU A 375 13.00 -40.22 63.76
C LEU A 375 13.18 -39.15 62.68
N ARG A 376 14.37 -39.00 62.08
CA ARG A 376 14.59 -38.14 60.91
C ARG A 376 14.05 -38.74 59.61
N THR A 377 13.95 -40.06 59.49
CA THR A 377 13.28 -40.72 58.35
C THR A 377 11.77 -40.67 58.50
N ALA A 378 11.24 -40.88 59.72
CA ALA A 378 9.83 -40.62 60.02
C ALA A 378 9.47 -39.12 59.89
N ALA A 379 10.35 -38.21 60.33
CA ALA A 379 10.19 -36.77 60.11
C ALA A 379 10.46 -36.32 58.66
N ARG A 380 11.12 -37.14 57.82
CA ARG A 380 11.21 -36.92 56.36
C ARG A 380 10.00 -37.47 55.61
N ALA A 381 9.32 -38.48 56.16
CA ALA A 381 7.99 -38.89 55.70
C ALA A 381 6.92 -37.85 56.08
N VAL A 382 7.05 -37.22 57.25
CA VAL A 382 6.21 -36.07 57.68
C VAL A 382 6.70 -34.74 57.05
N GLY A 383 7.96 -34.68 56.62
CA GLY A 383 8.61 -33.50 56.03
C GLY A 383 8.60 -33.44 54.50
N ARG A 384 7.74 -34.23 53.85
CA ARG A 384 7.44 -34.12 52.40
C ARG A 384 6.14 -33.35 52.11
N SER A 385 5.54 -32.74 53.12
CA SER A 385 4.42 -31.82 52.96
C SER A 385 4.88 -30.41 53.28
N SER A 386 5.64 -29.81 52.36
CA SER A 386 5.85 -28.37 52.32
C SER A 386 5.64 -27.89 50.88
N SER A 387 4.39 -27.97 50.44
CA SER A 387 3.84 -27.03 49.46
C SER A 387 3.78 -25.64 50.10
N PRO A 388 3.76 -24.54 49.34
CA PRO A 388 3.58 -23.18 49.89
C PRO A 388 2.29 -23.10 50.72
N PRO A 389 2.11 -22.10 51.61
CA PRO A 389 0.92 -22.04 52.44
C PRO A 389 -0.32 -22.03 51.55
N GLU A 390 -1.17 -23.05 51.67
CA GLU A 390 -2.56 -23.01 51.21
C GLU A 390 -3.22 -21.84 51.95
N HIS A 391 -3.24 -20.69 51.29
CA HIS A 391 -4.34 -19.78 51.44
C HIS A 391 -5.58 -20.54 50.95
N LYS A 392 -6.30 -21.19 51.85
CA LYS A 392 -7.74 -21.37 51.67
C LYS A 392 -8.36 -19.99 51.77
N GLN A 393 -8.20 -19.20 50.71
CA GLN A 393 -9.22 -18.23 50.34
C GLN A 393 -10.47 -19.08 50.11
N ASP A 394 -11.53 -18.79 50.86
CA ASP A 394 -12.86 -19.21 50.44
C ASP A 394 -12.99 -18.83 48.96
N ALA A 395 -13.10 -19.83 48.09
CA ALA A 395 -13.14 -19.62 46.66
C ALA A 395 -14.30 -18.68 46.35
N THR A 396 -13.98 -17.50 45.83
CA THR A 396 -14.99 -16.63 45.24
C THR A 396 -15.78 -17.47 44.24
N PRO A 397 -17.12 -17.53 44.31
CA PRO A 397 -17.91 -18.30 43.35
C PRO A 397 -17.55 -17.86 41.93
N ILE A 398 -17.19 -18.81 41.05
CA ILE A 398 -17.03 -18.52 39.62
C ILE A 398 -18.39 -18.03 39.11
N ALA A 399 -18.44 -16.80 38.58
CA ALA A 399 -19.68 -16.24 38.05
C ALA A 399 -20.20 -17.14 36.91
N PRO A 400 -21.52 -17.39 36.79
CA PRO A 400 -22.05 -18.27 35.76
C PRO A 400 -21.57 -17.89 34.35
N ILE A 401 -21.26 -18.91 33.53
CA ILE A 401 -20.90 -18.75 32.12
C ILE A 401 -22.04 -19.35 31.30
N GLU A 402 -22.78 -18.50 30.61
CA GLU A 402 -23.88 -18.92 29.75
C GLU A 402 -23.42 -18.98 28.29
N LEU A 403 -23.39 -20.19 27.73
CA LEU A 403 -23.09 -20.42 26.33
C LEU A 403 -24.39 -20.69 25.55
N PRO A 404 -24.50 -20.20 24.31
CA PRO A 404 -25.62 -20.55 23.45
C PRO A 404 -25.74 -22.07 23.26
N THR A 405 -26.98 -22.55 23.20
CA THR A 405 -27.28 -23.95 22.87
C THR A 405 -28.07 -24.00 21.57
N SER A 406 -27.82 -25.03 20.76
CA SER A 406 -28.56 -25.29 19.54
C SER A 406 -28.75 -26.80 19.36
N GLU A 407 -29.96 -27.23 19.04
CA GLU A 407 -30.26 -28.63 18.73
C GLU A 407 -29.77 -29.04 17.33
N GLN A 408 -29.63 -28.06 16.42
CA GLN A 408 -29.08 -28.22 15.07
C GLN A 408 -27.97 -27.18 14.86
N PRO A 409 -26.83 -27.33 15.56
CA PRO A 409 -25.73 -26.40 15.42
C PRO A 409 -25.15 -26.51 14.01
N LEU A 410 -24.79 -25.39 13.40
CA LEU A 410 -23.99 -25.39 12.18
C LEU A 410 -22.53 -25.75 12.48
N VAL A 411 -22.05 -25.36 13.67
CA VAL A 411 -20.67 -25.55 14.12
C VAL A 411 -20.61 -26.26 15.48
N SER A 412 -19.70 -27.22 15.65
CA SER A 412 -19.35 -27.75 16.98
C SER A 412 -17.95 -27.26 17.37
N LEU A 413 -17.84 -26.50 18.46
CA LEU A 413 -16.56 -26.09 19.04
C LEU A 413 -16.06 -27.24 19.93
N VAL A 414 -14.86 -27.77 19.64
CA VAL A 414 -14.25 -28.89 20.35
C VAL A 414 -13.05 -28.38 21.13
N ILE A 415 -13.15 -28.40 22.47
CA ILE A 415 -12.16 -27.82 23.38
C ILE A 415 -11.68 -28.88 24.37
N PRO A 416 -10.45 -29.41 24.25
CA PRO A 416 -9.89 -30.29 25.26
C PRO A 416 -9.29 -29.47 26.41
N ALA A 417 -9.61 -29.83 27.66
CA ALA A 417 -9.18 -29.16 28.88
C ALA A 417 -8.26 -30.08 29.71
N TYR A 418 -6.98 -29.71 29.83
CA TYR A 418 -5.94 -30.52 30.49
C TYR A 418 -5.55 -30.03 31.89
N ILE A 419 -5.20 -28.76 32.03
CA ILE A 419 -4.81 -28.07 33.28
C ILE A 419 -5.11 -26.58 33.09
N GLY A 420 -5.44 -25.87 34.17
CA GLY A 420 -5.65 -24.41 34.16
C GLY A 420 -7.12 -24.04 33.96
N ALA A 421 -7.92 -24.23 35.01
CA ALA A 421 -9.34 -23.90 35.01
C ALA A 421 -9.57 -22.41 34.70
N ASP A 422 -8.71 -21.53 35.19
CA ASP A 422 -8.69 -20.09 34.96
C ASP A 422 -8.42 -19.71 33.49
N ILE A 423 -7.54 -20.44 32.80
CA ILE A 423 -7.29 -20.27 31.35
C ILE A 423 -8.52 -20.73 30.55
N THR A 424 -9.07 -21.89 30.92
CA THR A 424 -10.25 -22.46 30.26
C THR A 424 -11.49 -21.58 30.48
N GLU A 425 -11.63 -20.99 31.68
CA GLU A 425 -12.66 -20.00 32.00
C GLU A 425 -12.57 -18.79 31.07
N ALA A 426 -11.38 -18.22 30.88
CA ALA A 426 -11.17 -17.08 29.99
C ALA A 426 -11.59 -17.41 28.53
N CYS A 427 -11.20 -18.59 28.04
CA CYS A 427 -11.62 -19.08 26.73
C CYS A 427 -13.15 -19.15 26.61
N LEU A 428 -13.84 -19.85 27.53
CA LEU A 428 -15.30 -19.98 27.50
C LEU A 428 -16.02 -18.63 27.63
N ARG A 429 -15.52 -17.71 28.46
CA ARG A 429 -16.07 -16.34 28.56
C ARG A 429 -15.89 -15.55 27.27
N SER A 430 -14.76 -15.68 26.60
CA SER A 430 -14.53 -15.03 25.30
C SER A 430 -15.52 -15.55 24.25
N ILE A 431 -15.77 -16.86 24.21
CA ILE A 431 -16.77 -17.47 23.31
C ILE A 431 -18.16 -16.92 23.60
N ALA A 432 -18.58 -16.95 24.87
CA ALA A 432 -19.91 -16.53 25.31
C ALA A 432 -20.20 -15.05 24.98
N SER A 433 -19.19 -14.18 25.11
CA SER A 433 -19.37 -12.72 24.97
C SER A 433 -19.10 -12.17 23.56
N ARG A 434 -18.32 -12.87 22.73
CA ARG A 434 -17.81 -12.33 21.45
C ARG A 434 -18.25 -13.13 20.22
N THR A 435 -18.85 -14.31 20.39
CA THR A 435 -19.25 -15.15 19.26
C THR A 435 -20.68 -14.82 18.81
N GLU A 436 -20.81 -14.36 17.56
CA GLU A 436 -22.09 -14.03 16.93
C GLU A 436 -22.21 -14.66 15.55
N GLY A 437 -23.44 -14.83 15.06
CA GLY A 437 -23.73 -15.31 13.71
C GLY A 437 -24.13 -16.79 13.66
N PRO A 438 -23.25 -17.72 13.20
CA PRO A 438 -23.61 -19.13 13.06
C PRO A 438 -24.13 -19.77 14.34
N SER A 439 -25.12 -20.68 14.25
CA SER A 439 -25.51 -21.51 15.39
C SER A 439 -24.38 -22.48 15.75
N PHE A 440 -24.07 -22.61 17.04
CA PHE A 440 -23.01 -23.50 17.51
C PHE A 440 -23.36 -24.26 18.79
N GLU A 441 -22.66 -25.37 19.02
CA GLU A 441 -22.58 -26.06 20.32
C GLU A 441 -21.12 -26.03 20.82
N VAL A 442 -20.93 -26.09 22.14
CA VAL A 442 -19.61 -26.22 22.76
C VAL A 442 -19.48 -27.59 23.39
N ILE A 443 -18.44 -28.33 23.01
CA ILE A 443 -18.09 -29.64 23.57
C ILE A 443 -16.72 -29.49 24.23
N VAL A 444 -16.69 -29.67 25.55
CA VAL A 444 -15.45 -29.64 26.34
C VAL A 444 -15.10 -31.07 26.76
N VAL A 445 -13.84 -31.47 26.59
CA VAL A 445 -13.35 -32.76 27.08
C VAL A 445 -12.46 -32.51 28.28
N ASP A 446 -12.89 -32.94 29.46
CA ASP A 446 -12.08 -32.83 30.67
C ASP A 446 -11.12 -34.02 30.76
N ASP A 447 -9.86 -33.80 30.41
CA ASP A 447 -8.76 -34.78 30.55
C ASP A 447 -7.92 -34.53 31.82
N ALA A 448 -8.22 -33.48 32.59
CA ALA A 448 -7.59 -33.21 33.89
C ALA A 448 -8.23 -34.07 34.98
N GLY A 449 -9.57 -34.03 35.04
CA GLY A 449 -10.35 -34.63 36.11
C GLY A 449 -10.02 -34.10 37.50
N ASP A 450 -9.61 -32.82 37.62
CA ASP A 450 -9.23 -32.19 38.89
C ASP A 450 -10.37 -31.37 39.55
N GLU A 451 -10.18 -30.99 40.82
CA GLU A 451 -11.19 -30.23 41.56
C GLU A 451 -11.43 -28.81 41.02
N GLU A 452 -10.47 -28.21 40.32
CA GLU A 452 -10.59 -26.85 39.79
C GLU A 452 -11.48 -26.85 38.55
N ASN A 453 -11.27 -27.79 37.63
CA ASN A 453 -12.13 -28.04 36.49
C ASN A 453 -13.56 -28.41 36.93
N ALA A 454 -13.70 -29.26 37.94
CA ALA A 454 -15.02 -29.60 38.49
C ALA A 454 -15.79 -28.36 38.99
N ARG A 455 -15.10 -27.38 39.60
CA ARG A 455 -15.72 -26.10 40.01
C ARG A 455 -16.12 -25.25 38.80
N LEU A 456 -15.30 -25.20 37.76
CA LEU A 456 -15.62 -24.51 36.51
C LEU A 456 -16.85 -25.11 35.84
N TRP A 457 -16.93 -26.43 35.70
CA TRP A 457 -18.08 -27.11 35.09
C TRP A 457 -19.38 -26.87 35.85
N ALA A 458 -19.32 -26.73 37.17
CA ALA A 458 -20.50 -26.37 37.97
C ALA A 458 -21.05 -24.96 37.62
N ALA A 459 -20.18 -24.04 37.19
CA ALA A 459 -20.52 -22.67 36.79
C ALA A 459 -20.88 -22.51 35.30
N VAL A 460 -20.54 -23.47 34.45
CA VAL A 460 -20.85 -23.43 33.01
C VAL A 460 -22.27 -23.95 32.72
N ARG A 461 -22.99 -23.26 31.84
CA ARG A 461 -24.30 -23.68 31.31
C ARG A 461 -24.24 -23.63 29.78
N GLY A 462 -24.84 -24.63 29.13
CA GLY A 462 -24.94 -24.72 27.67
C GLY A 462 -23.78 -25.43 26.96
N ALA A 463 -22.67 -25.72 27.64
CA ALA A 463 -21.64 -26.62 27.12
C ALA A 463 -21.93 -28.10 27.46
N ARG A 464 -21.50 -29.01 26.58
CA ARG A 464 -21.47 -30.45 26.82
C ARG A 464 -20.09 -30.84 27.34
N ILE A 465 -20.01 -31.18 28.62
CA ILE A 465 -18.77 -31.65 29.24
C ILE A 465 -18.69 -33.17 29.10
N LEU A 466 -17.60 -33.66 28.54
CA LEU A 466 -17.30 -35.08 28.38
C LEU A 466 -16.17 -35.46 29.34
N ASP A 467 -16.46 -36.31 30.31
CA ASP A 467 -15.44 -36.82 31.23
C ASP A 467 -14.53 -37.82 30.49
N ASP A 468 -13.21 -37.59 30.51
CA ASP A 468 -12.20 -38.53 30.02
C ASP A 468 -11.46 -39.23 31.15
N SER A 469 -10.79 -40.34 30.83
CA SER A 469 -9.84 -40.92 31.78
C SER A 469 -8.60 -40.03 31.80
N PRO A 470 -8.16 -39.49 32.95
CA PRO A 470 -7.05 -38.55 32.97
C PRO A 470 -5.81 -39.09 32.24
N GLY A 471 -5.27 -38.29 31.32
CA GLY A 471 -4.09 -38.64 30.52
C GLY A 471 -4.39 -39.31 29.17
N THR A 472 -5.60 -39.11 28.63
CA THR A 472 -6.00 -39.56 27.30
C THR A 472 -5.26 -38.79 26.19
N GLY A 473 -4.91 -37.52 26.42
CA GLY A 473 -4.06 -36.69 25.56
C GLY A 473 -4.80 -35.97 24.42
N TYR A 474 -4.25 -34.82 23.98
CA TYR A 474 -4.82 -33.87 22.99
C TYR A 474 -5.59 -34.55 21.86
N LEU A 475 -4.86 -35.35 21.10
CA LEU A 475 -5.33 -35.98 19.89
C LEU A 475 -6.57 -36.85 20.12
N ARG A 476 -6.56 -37.68 21.17
CA ARG A 476 -7.63 -38.64 21.46
C ARG A 476 -8.86 -37.96 22.03
N SER A 477 -8.68 -36.95 22.89
CA SER A 477 -9.78 -36.15 23.41
C SER A 477 -10.52 -35.43 22.27
N VAL A 478 -9.79 -34.83 21.32
CA VAL A 478 -10.40 -34.20 20.14
C VAL A 478 -11.17 -35.21 19.28
N ASN A 479 -10.58 -36.37 18.96
CA ASN A 479 -11.25 -37.40 18.17
C ASN A 479 -12.56 -37.88 18.81
N ARG A 480 -12.57 -38.07 20.13
CA ARG A 480 -13.75 -38.49 20.89
C ARG A 480 -14.85 -37.42 20.88
N ALA A 481 -14.50 -36.15 21.05
CA ALA A 481 -15.46 -35.06 20.98
C ALA A 481 -16.02 -34.89 19.56
N ALA A 482 -15.16 -34.95 18.54
CA ALA A 482 -15.55 -34.85 17.14
C ALA A 482 -16.55 -35.95 16.73
N ALA A 483 -16.39 -37.18 17.25
CA ALA A 483 -17.34 -38.27 17.01
C ALA A 483 -18.75 -38.00 17.58
N GLN A 484 -18.87 -37.10 18.56
CA GLN A 484 -20.13 -36.74 19.21
C GLN A 484 -20.67 -35.36 18.77
N ALA A 485 -19.95 -34.68 17.87
CA ALA A 485 -20.29 -33.37 17.34
C ALA A 485 -21.41 -33.46 16.30
N ARG A 486 -22.33 -32.49 16.35
CA ARG A 486 -23.50 -32.42 15.47
C ARG A 486 -23.34 -31.44 14.31
N GLY A 487 -22.41 -30.48 14.44
CA GLY A 487 -22.17 -29.42 13.46
C GLY A 487 -21.77 -29.92 12.08
N ARG A 488 -22.10 -29.17 11.03
CA ARG A 488 -21.51 -29.38 9.69
C ARG A 488 -20.00 -29.15 9.72
N TYR A 489 -19.58 -28.14 10.48
CA TYR A 489 -18.18 -27.78 10.69
C TYR A 489 -17.76 -28.10 12.13
N LEU A 490 -16.52 -28.53 12.31
CA LEU A 490 -15.85 -28.62 13.60
C LEU A 490 -14.88 -27.44 13.70
N VAL A 491 -14.80 -26.82 14.87
CA VAL A 491 -13.68 -25.94 15.21
C VAL A 491 -12.88 -26.65 16.28
N LEU A 492 -11.67 -27.08 15.92
CA LEU A 492 -10.71 -27.71 16.82
C LEU A 492 -9.94 -26.57 17.49
N MET A 493 -10.02 -26.46 18.81
CA MET A 493 -9.56 -25.27 19.51
C MET A 493 -8.94 -25.61 20.85
N ASN A 494 -7.82 -24.98 21.18
CA ASN A 494 -7.21 -25.15 22.50
C ASN A 494 -8.00 -24.38 23.58
N ASN A 495 -7.81 -24.78 24.84
CA ASN A 495 -8.44 -24.10 25.97
C ASN A 495 -7.79 -22.75 26.35
N ASP A 496 -6.64 -22.41 25.74
CA ASP A 496 -5.84 -21.20 25.99
C ASP A 496 -5.97 -20.15 24.88
N VAL A 497 -7.13 -20.10 24.23
CA VAL A 497 -7.45 -19.08 23.22
C VAL A 497 -8.51 -18.09 23.71
N GLU A 498 -8.43 -16.87 23.19
CA GLU A 498 -9.49 -15.87 23.27
C GLU A 498 -9.92 -15.45 21.87
N VAL A 499 -11.21 -15.55 21.59
CA VAL A 499 -11.76 -15.21 20.27
C VAL A 499 -12.08 -13.71 20.16
N SER A 500 -12.10 -13.17 18.94
CA SER A 500 -12.52 -11.78 18.65
C SER A 500 -13.89 -11.72 17.99
N PRO A 501 -14.63 -10.59 18.05
CA PRO A 501 -15.90 -10.47 17.36
C PRO A 501 -15.82 -10.82 15.87
N GLY A 502 -16.83 -11.54 15.35
CA GLY A 502 -16.92 -11.92 13.94
C GLY A 502 -16.07 -13.14 13.51
N TRP A 503 -15.18 -13.66 14.37
CA TRP A 503 -14.26 -14.75 14.04
C TRP A 503 -14.95 -15.97 13.41
N LEU A 504 -16.01 -16.46 14.05
CA LEU A 504 -16.69 -17.69 13.62
C LEU A 504 -17.44 -17.48 12.30
N ARG A 505 -18.04 -16.30 12.12
CA ARG A 505 -18.73 -15.92 10.88
C ARG A 505 -17.76 -15.93 9.71
N ALA A 506 -16.57 -15.35 9.88
CA ALA A 506 -15.53 -15.30 8.86
C ALA A 506 -15.05 -16.71 8.46
N LEU A 507 -14.72 -17.57 9.45
CA LEU A 507 -14.30 -18.95 9.19
C LEU A 507 -15.39 -19.77 8.45
N VAL A 508 -16.65 -19.67 8.89
CA VAL A 508 -17.77 -20.39 8.27
C VAL A 508 -18.05 -19.86 6.87
N ALA A 509 -18.05 -18.53 6.66
CA ALA A 509 -18.26 -17.93 5.35
C ALA A 509 -17.19 -18.39 4.35
N ARG A 510 -15.92 -18.46 4.77
CA ARG A 510 -14.83 -18.99 3.94
C ARG A 510 -15.01 -20.48 3.66
N ALA A 511 -15.36 -21.28 4.65
CA ALA A 511 -15.57 -22.72 4.46
C ALA A 511 -16.79 -23.04 3.58
N ALA A 512 -17.74 -22.11 3.49
CA ALA A 512 -18.93 -22.24 2.65
C ALA A 512 -18.75 -21.63 1.25
N SER A 513 -17.67 -20.88 0.99
CA SER A 513 -17.48 -20.17 -0.29
C SER A 513 -17.15 -21.11 -1.45
N ALA A 514 -16.67 -22.32 -1.18
CA ALA A 514 -16.43 -23.36 -2.18
C ALA A 514 -16.45 -24.76 -1.55
N ASP A 515 -16.98 -25.75 -2.27
CA ASP A 515 -17.11 -27.13 -1.77
C ASP A 515 -15.78 -27.87 -1.64
N ASP A 516 -14.72 -27.38 -2.29
CA ASP A 516 -13.37 -27.94 -2.23
C ASP A 516 -12.55 -27.37 -1.05
N ILE A 517 -13.12 -26.51 -0.20
CA ILE A 517 -12.46 -26.03 1.03
C ILE A 517 -12.70 -27.03 2.17
N GLY A 518 -11.63 -27.70 2.59
CA GLY A 518 -11.68 -28.71 3.66
C GLY A 518 -11.44 -28.15 5.05
N ALA A 519 -10.58 -27.13 5.16
CA ALA A 519 -10.25 -26.48 6.42
C ALA A 519 -9.96 -24.98 6.25
N VAL A 520 -10.17 -24.21 7.32
CA VAL A 520 -9.91 -22.76 7.38
C VAL A 520 -9.20 -22.40 8.67
N ALA A 521 -8.04 -21.75 8.54
CA ALA A 521 -7.21 -21.24 9.63
C ALA A 521 -7.46 -19.72 9.84
N PRO A 522 -7.63 -19.27 11.08
CA PRO A 522 -7.69 -17.85 11.42
C PRO A 522 -6.30 -17.19 11.42
N LYS A 523 -6.26 -15.88 11.61
CA LYS A 523 -5.06 -15.16 12.04
C LYS A 523 -4.89 -15.34 13.54
N LEU A 524 -3.81 -16.00 13.93
CA LEU A 524 -3.42 -16.17 15.32
C LEU A 524 -2.55 -14.99 15.76
N LEU A 525 -2.88 -14.44 16.92
CA LEU A 525 -2.17 -13.31 17.54
C LEU A 525 -1.64 -13.71 18.92
N TYR A 526 -0.50 -13.14 19.30
CA TYR A 526 -0.06 -13.14 20.69
C TYR A 526 -0.92 -12.18 21.53
N PRO A 527 -0.95 -12.33 22.87
CA PRO A 527 -1.67 -11.42 23.75
C PRO A 527 -1.21 -9.95 23.66
N ASP A 528 0.00 -9.70 23.17
CA ASP A 528 0.52 -8.36 22.91
C ASP A 528 0.10 -7.76 21.55
N GLY A 529 -0.71 -8.49 20.77
CA GLY A 529 -1.25 -8.08 19.48
C GLY A 529 -0.38 -8.42 18.27
N ARG A 530 0.86 -8.89 18.46
CA ARG A 530 1.71 -9.32 17.33
C ARG A 530 1.18 -10.58 16.66
N VAL A 531 1.46 -10.75 15.37
CA VAL A 531 1.12 -11.97 14.65
C VAL A 531 1.89 -13.14 15.25
N GLN A 532 1.17 -14.21 15.59
CA GLN A 532 1.77 -15.50 15.93
C GLN A 532 1.82 -16.39 14.70
N GLU A 533 0.72 -16.49 13.97
CA GLU A 533 0.63 -17.29 12.75
C GLU A 533 -0.43 -16.69 11.82
N ALA A 534 0.00 -16.28 10.63
CA ALA A 534 -0.87 -15.89 9.53
C ALA A 534 -1.04 -17.04 8.53
N GLY A 535 -1.06 -18.29 8.98
CA GLY A 535 -0.99 -19.51 8.17
C GLY A 535 0.35 -20.24 8.29
N GLY A 536 0.29 -21.57 8.34
CA GLY A 536 1.44 -22.44 8.50
C GLY A 536 2.10 -22.85 7.17
N ILE A 537 3.43 -22.92 7.18
CA ILE A 537 4.26 -23.39 6.07
C ILE A 537 4.95 -24.69 6.48
N VAL A 538 5.04 -25.66 5.57
CA VAL A 538 5.86 -26.86 5.75
C VAL A 538 6.94 -26.91 4.68
N PHE A 539 8.19 -27.08 5.10
CA PHE A 539 9.31 -27.26 4.19
C PHE A 539 9.56 -28.74 3.86
N ARG A 540 10.39 -28.97 2.83
CA ARG A 540 10.71 -30.30 2.31
C ARG A 540 11.27 -31.28 3.35
N ASP A 541 11.96 -30.78 4.37
CA ASP A 541 12.48 -31.58 5.48
C ASP A 541 11.43 -31.83 6.59
N GLY A 542 10.17 -31.47 6.33
CA GLY A 542 9.06 -31.53 7.27
C GLY A 542 9.05 -30.42 8.31
N SER A 543 10.01 -29.49 8.32
CA SER A 543 10.00 -28.40 9.30
C SER A 543 8.83 -27.45 9.08
N GLY A 544 8.15 -27.08 10.18
CA GLY A 544 7.06 -26.12 10.19
C GLY A 544 7.55 -24.68 10.39
N TRP A 545 6.85 -23.71 9.81
CA TRP A 545 7.11 -22.29 10.00
C TRP A 545 5.81 -21.49 10.11
N ASN A 546 5.72 -20.65 11.14
CA ASN A 546 4.55 -19.80 11.40
C ASN A 546 4.75 -18.48 10.65
N PHE A 547 4.02 -18.28 9.55
CA PHE A 547 4.21 -17.08 8.73
C PHE A 547 3.80 -15.82 9.50
N GLY A 548 4.63 -14.78 9.44
CA GLY A 548 4.40 -13.51 10.13
C GLY A 548 4.74 -13.49 11.62
N ASN A 549 5.27 -14.58 12.19
CA ASN A 549 5.58 -14.66 13.62
C ASN A 549 6.40 -13.46 14.14
N GLY A 550 5.87 -12.76 15.13
CA GLY A 550 6.45 -11.57 15.76
C GLY A 550 6.24 -10.26 14.98
N GLY A 551 5.60 -10.32 13.81
CA GLY A 551 5.35 -9.17 12.94
C GLY A 551 4.13 -8.33 13.33
N PRO A 552 4.02 -7.11 12.77
CA PRO A 552 2.86 -6.24 12.96
C PRO A 552 1.59 -6.79 12.29
N PRO A 553 0.43 -6.86 12.98
CA PRO A 553 -0.79 -7.46 12.46
C PRO A 553 -1.44 -6.72 11.28
N GLU A 554 -1.13 -5.44 11.11
CA GLU A 554 -1.61 -4.56 10.04
C GLU A 554 -0.82 -4.69 8.73
N HIS A 555 0.33 -5.37 8.75
CA HIS A 555 1.17 -5.52 7.56
C HIS A 555 0.43 -6.23 6.43
N HIS A 556 0.51 -5.70 5.20
CA HIS A 556 -0.33 -6.15 4.09
C HIS A 556 -0.17 -7.65 3.76
N GLU A 557 1.03 -8.21 3.92
CA GLU A 557 1.33 -9.62 3.68
C GLU A 557 0.49 -10.59 4.53
N PHE A 558 -0.07 -10.13 5.65
CA PHE A 558 -0.87 -10.94 6.57
C PHE A 558 -2.38 -10.69 6.44
N ASN A 559 -2.80 -9.80 5.54
CA ASN A 559 -4.18 -9.29 5.51
C ASN A 559 -4.97 -9.69 4.27
N TYR A 560 -4.53 -10.72 3.53
CA TYR A 560 -5.28 -11.29 2.40
C TYR A 560 -5.47 -12.80 2.51
N VAL A 561 -6.54 -13.28 1.90
CA VAL A 561 -6.93 -14.70 1.88
C VAL A 561 -6.01 -15.50 0.98
N ARG A 562 -5.59 -16.69 1.41
CA ARG A 562 -4.78 -17.56 0.55
C ARG A 562 -4.83 -19.02 0.97
N GLU A 563 -4.41 -19.90 0.07
CA GLU A 563 -4.19 -21.31 0.39
C GLU A 563 -2.84 -21.48 1.11
N VAL A 564 -2.83 -22.25 2.20
CA VAL A 564 -1.67 -22.48 3.08
C VAL A 564 -1.41 -23.97 3.29
N ASP A 565 -0.24 -24.35 3.81
CA ASP A 565 0.08 -25.76 3.98
C ASP A 565 -0.74 -26.42 5.08
N TYR A 566 -0.92 -25.71 6.19
CA TYR A 566 -1.72 -26.11 7.34
C TYR A 566 -2.12 -24.89 8.19
N GLY A 567 -3.01 -25.09 9.15
CA GLY A 567 -3.26 -24.14 10.24
C GLY A 567 -3.11 -24.83 11.58
N SER A 568 -2.57 -24.11 12.57
CA SER A 568 -2.33 -24.67 13.90
C SER A 568 -3.62 -25.05 14.63
N ALA A 569 -3.60 -26.17 15.35
CA ALA A 569 -4.72 -26.68 16.15
C ALA A 569 -5.15 -25.78 17.33
N ALA A 570 -4.45 -24.65 17.54
CA ALA A 570 -4.88 -23.58 18.44
C ALA A 570 -6.30 -23.14 18.11
N CYS A 571 -6.60 -22.95 16.82
CA CYS A 571 -7.96 -22.78 16.32
C CYS A 571 -8.00 -23.14 14.83
N LEU A 572 -8.70 -24.20 14.45
CA LEU A 572 -8.82 -24.67 13.07
C LEU A 572 -10.25 -25.11 12.79
N LEU A 573 -10.90 -24.50 11.79
CA LEU A 573 -12.18 -24.99 11.29
C LEU A 573 -11.94 -26.11 10.28
N VAL A 574 -12.63 -27.24 10.41
CA VAL A 574 -12.60 -28.36 9.47
C VAL A 574 -14.01 -28.87 9.17
N ARG A 575 -14.25 -29.33 7.94
CA ARG A 575 -15.48 -30.02 7.58
C ARG A 575 -15.62 -31.35 8.34
N ARG A 576 -16.74 -31.53 9.06
CA ARG A 576 -16.95 -32.71 9.92
C ARG A 576 -16.98 -34.01 9.12
N ASP A 577 -17.62 -34.01 7.96
CA ASP A 577 -17.70 -35.18 7.07
C ASP A 577 -16.31 -35.63 6.61
N LEU A 578 -15.44 -34.68 6.23
CA LEU A 578 -14.06 -34.97 5.85
C LEU A 578 -13.20 -35.44 7.03
N PHE A 579 -13.35 -34.80 8.20
CA PHE A 579 -12.66 -35.24 9.42
C PHE A 579 -13.05 -36.68 9.79
N ALA A 580 -14.33 -37.02 9.70
CA ALA A 580 -14.84 -38.38 9.94
C ALA A 580 -14.35 -39.38 8.88
N GLU A 581 -14.33 -39.00 7.61
CA GLU A 581 -13.81 -39.83 6.51
C GLU A 581 -12.32 -40.18 6.72
N LEU A 582 -11.54 -39.25 7.27
CA LEU A 582 -10.14 -39.46 7.60
C LEU A 582 -9.91 -40.31 8.86
N GLY A 583 -10.96 -40.60 9.62
CA GLY A 583 -10.86 -41.28 10.92
C GLY A 583 -10.41 -40.37 12.07
N GLY A 584 -10.50 -39.05 11.87
CA GLY A 584 -10.02 -38.01 12.78
C GLY A 584 -8.52 -37.76 12.68
N TYR A 585 -7.92 -37.23 13.75
CA TYR A 585 -6.48 -37.11 13.86
C TYR A 585 -5.81 -38.49 13.90
N ASP A 586 -4.67 -38.62 13.24
CA ASP A 586 -3.95 -39.87 13.14
C ASP A 586 -3.15 -40.19 14.42
N GLU A 587 -3.48 -41.30 15.07
CA GLU A 587 -2.86 -41.68 16.34
C GLU A 587 -1.34 -41.96 16.26
N ARG A 588 -0.73 -42.03 15.07
CA ARG A 588 0.74 -42.07 14.94
C ARG A 588 1.43 -40.89 15.61
N PHE A 589 0.73 -39.76 15.75
CA PHE A 589 1.24 -38.52 16.33
C PHE A 589 0.93 -38.35 17.83
N VAL A 590 0.34 -39.36 18.49
CA VAL A 590 0.12 -39.32 19.95
C VAL A 590 1.45 -39.07 20.71
N PRO A 591 1.49 -38.18 21.71
CA PRO A 591 0.34 -37.46 22.29
C PRO A 591 0.00 -36.10 21.65
N MET A 592 0.91 -35.44 20.92
CA MET A 592 0.74 -34.08 20.36
C MET A 592 1.86 -33.71 19.37
N TYR A 593 1.69 -32.58 18.67
CA TYR A 593 2.47 -32.08 17.53
C TYR A 593 2.36 -32.92 16.24
N TYR A 594 2.17 -32.21 15.11
CA TYR A 594 1.94 -32.70 13.73
C TYR A 594 0.57 -33.31 13.43
N GLU A 595 -0.34 -33.44 14.41
CA GLU A 595 -1.71 -33.92 14.17
C GLU A 595 -2.52 -33.03 13.23
N ASP A 596 -2.41 -31.71 13.41
CA ASP A 596 -3.03 -30.67 12.59
C ASP A 596 -2.38 -30.57 11.20
N THR A 597 -1.05 -30.59 11.18
CA THR A 597 -0.27 -30.60 9.95
C THR A 597 -0.63 -31.84 9.10
N ASP A 598 -0.71 -33.01 9.72
CA ASP A 598 -1.10 -34.26 9.06
C ASP A 598 -2.55 -34.27 8.60
N LEU A 599 -3.48 -33.70 9.38
CA LEU A 599 -4.87 -33.52 8.98
C LEU A 599 -4.96 -32.67 7.71
N CYS A 600 -4.31 -31.50 7.70
CA CYS A 600 -4.28 -30.60 6.55
C CYS A 600 -3.65 -31.26 5.31
N PHE A 601 -2.57 -32.02 5.47
CA PHE A 601 -1.97 -32.79 4.37
C PHE A 601 -2.89 -33.91 3.87
N SER A 602 -3.61 -34.58 4.77
CA SER A 602 -4.56 -35.65 4.42
C SER A 602 -5.77 -35.11 3.65
N LEU A 603 -6.29 -33.93 4.03
CA LEU A 603 -7.33 -33.22 3.29
C LEU A 603 -6.84 -32.86 1.87
N ARG A 604 -5.63 -32.29 1.77
CA ARG A 604 -5.01 -31.92 0.50
C ARG A 604 -4.74 -33.12 -0.41
N ALA A 605 -4.32 -34.25 0.15
CA ALA A 605 -4.13 -35.49 -0.60
C ALA A 605 -5.45 -36.02 -1.22
N LYS A 606 -6.60 -35.60 -0.70
CA LYS A 606 -7.94 -35.88 -1.24
C LYS A 606 -8.47 -34.78 -2.17
N GLY A 607 -7.68 -33.75 -2.47
CA GLY A 607 -8.07 -32.66 -3.37
C GLY A 607 -8.76 -31.48 -2.68
N TYR A 608 -8.78 -31.42 -1.35
CA TYR A 608 -9.35 -30.28 -0.61
C TYR A 608 -8.30 -29.22 -0.27
N ARG A 609 -8.69 -27.95 -0.32
CA ARG A 609 -7.85 -26.81 0.03
C ARG A 609 -7.90 -26.50 1.53
N VAL A 610 -6.80 -25.95 2.03
CA VAL A 610 -6.67 -25.38 3.37
C VAL A 610 -6.48 -23.88 3.22
N MET A 611 -7.43 -23.09 3.71
CA MET A 611 -7.48 -21.66 3.50
C MET A 611 -7.09 -20.89 4.75
N TYR A 612 -6.40 -19.77 4.59
CA TYR A 612 -6.19 -18.76 5.63
C TYR A 612 -7.20 -17.62 5.48
N GLU A 613 -7.89 -17.26 6.56
CA GLU A 613 -8.87 -16.18 6.62
C GLU A 613 -8.41 -15.08 7.59
N PRO A 614 -7.81 -13.97 7.10
CA PRO A 614 -7.17 -12.96 7.93
C PRO A 614 -8.14 -12.15 8.80
N THR A 615 -9.42 -12.09 8.43
CA THR A 615 -10.43 -11.34 9.18
C THR A 615 -10.92 -12.09 10.43
N ALA A 616 -10.64 -13.40 10.52
CA ALA A 616 -10.88 -14.18 11.72
C ALA A 616 -9.69 -14.03 12.68
N HIS A 617 -9.80 -13.13 13.67
CA HIS A 617 -8.78 -12.93 14.70
C HIS A 617 -8.99 -13.82 15.92
N VAL A 618 -7.95 -14.55 16.32
CA VAL A 618 -7.92 -15.36 17.55
C VAL A 618 -6.61 -15.10 18.30
N VAL A 619 -6.69 -14.77 19.58
CA VAL A 619 -5.52 -14.60 20.46
C VAL A 619 -5.22 -15.95 21.11
N HIS A 620 -3.95 -16.37 21.09
CA HIS A 620 -3.53 -17.65 21.66
C HIS A 620 -2.37 -17.48 22.64
N HIS A 621 -2.56 -17.96 23.88
CA HIS A 621 -1.64 -17.80 25.01
C HIS A 621 -0.58 -18.91 25.04
N GLU A 622 0.22 -19.01 23.97
CA GLU A 622 1.16 -20.12 23.72
C GLU A 622 2.13 -20.39 24.89
N GLY A 623 2.23 -21.67 25.29
CA GLY A 623 3.19 -22.14 26.29
C GLY A 623 2.67 -22.14 27.73
N ALA A 624 1.45 -21.65 27.98
CA ALA A 624 0.80 -21.73 29.29
C ALA A 624 0.50 -23.18 29.74
N SER A 625 0.31 -24.10 28.79
CA SER A 625 -0.08 -25.50 29.03
C SER A 625 1.03 -26.54 28.81
N ALA A 626 2.06 -26.27 27.98
CA ALA A 626 3.02 -27.29 27.51
C ALA A 626 4.53 -27.02 27.76
N GLY A 627 4.92 -25.84 28.25
CA GLY A 627 6.32 -25.47 28.53
C GLY A 627 7.19 -25.13 27.30
N THR A 628 8.45 -24.71 27.51
CA THR A 628 9.32 -24.09 26.46
C THR A 628 10.56 -24.88 26.04
N ASP A 629 10.87 -26.01 26.69
CA ASP A 629 12.11 -26.78 26.46
C ASP A 629 11.93 -27.88 25.39
N LEU A 630 12.82 -27.94 24.39
CA LEU A 630 12.82 -28.99 23.34
C LEU A 630 13.47 -30.30 23.80
N THR A 631 14.16 -30.30 24.95
CA THR A 631 14.91 -31.44 25.49
C THR A 631 14.20 -32.16 26.65
N THR A 632 13.25 -31.48 27.31
CA THR A 632 12.37 -32.05 28.35
C THR A 632 10.93 -31.50 28.20
N GLY A 633 9.89 -32.28 28.55
CA GLY A 633 8.48 -31.86 28.40
C GLY A 633 7.80 -32.26 27.08
N GLY A 634 6.65 -31.66 26.77
CA GLY A 634 5.81 -32.00 25.61
C GLY A 634 6.44 -31.66 24.25
N LYS A 635 7.20 -30.57 24.16
CA LYS A 635 7.84 -30.08 22.92
C LYS A 635 8.82 -31.07 22.27
N ARG A 636 9.36 -32.04 23.01
CA ARG A 636 10.19 -33.13 22.44
C ARG A 636 9.47 -33.93 21.34
N TYR A 637 8.14 -34.02 21.43
CA TYR A 637 7.34 -34.76 20.46
C TYR A 637 7.31 -34.08 19.10
N GLN A 638 7.58 -32.76 19.01
CA GLN A 638 7.74 -32.07 17.73
C GLN A 638 8.85 -32.71 16.88
N ALA A 639 10.03 -32.98 17.45
CA ALA A 639 11.13 -33.63 16.73
C ALA A 639 10.83 -35.11 16.40
N ILE A 640 10.22 -35.85 17.35
CA ILE A 640 9.87 -37.27 17.16
C ILE A 640 8.83 -37.42 16.05
N ASN A 641 7.78 -36.60 16.08
CA ASN A 641 6.67 -36.68 15.16
C ASN A 641 6.99 -36.06 13.80
N GLN A 642 7.93 -35.10 13.72
CA GLN A 642 8.48 -34.65 12.44
C GLN A 642 9.03 -35.81 11.63
N HIS A 643 9.81 -36.72 12.23
CA HIS A 643 10.33 -37.88 11.52
C HIS A 643 9.22 -38.78 10.98
N LYS A 644 8.18 -39.05 11.78
CA LYS A 644 7.01 -39.85 11.35
C LYS A 644 6.24 -39.16 10.23
N PHE A 645 6.10 -37.84 10.31
CA PHE A 645 5.42 -37.02 9.30
C PHE A 645 6.19 -37.05 7.97
N VAL A 646 7.51 -36.85 8.01
CA VAL A 646 8.40 -36.94 6.84
C VAL A 646 8.34 -38.33 6.24
N GLU A 647 8.33 -39.39 7.06
CA GLU A 647 8.21 -40.76 6.56
C GLU A 647 6.87 -40.99 5.84
N LYS A 648 5.75 -40.53 6.40
CA LYS A 648 4.42 -40.64 5.79
C LYS A 648 4.32 -39.88 4.47
N TRP A 649 4.78 -38.63 4.45
CA TRP A 649 4.56 -37.69 3.36
C TRP A 649 5.77 -37.47 2.46
N LYS A 650 6.77 -38.36 2.52
CA LYS A 650 8.06 -38.20 1.83
C LYS A 650 7.90 -37.79 0.37
N ALA A 651 7.06 -38.52 -0.37
CA ALA A 651 6.87 -38.26 -1.81
C ALA A 651 6.27 -36.87 -2.07
N GLN A 652 5.29 -36.43 -1.27
CA GLN A 652 4.63 -35.14 -1.40
C GLN A 652 5.54 -33.98 -0.95
N LEU A 653 6.33 -34.18 0.10
CA LEU A 653 7.32 -33.21 0.55
C LEU A 653 8.42 -32.99 -0.50
N GLU A 654 8.89 -34.08 -1.11
CA GLU A 654 9.88 -34.02 -2.19
C GLU A 654 9.34 -33.37 -3.47
N ALA A 655 8.08 -33.63 -3.82
CA ALA A 655 7.43 -33.10 -5.02
C ALA A 655 7.04 -31.62 -4.90
N ASP A 656 6.38 -31.22 -3.80
CA ASP A 656 5.58 -29.99 -3.78
C ASP A 656 6.09 -28.88 -2.84
N HIS A 657 7.10 -29.18 -2.02
CA HIS A 657 7.58 -28.27 -0.98
C HIS A 657 9.02 -27.78 -1.22
N LEU A 658 9.25 -26.53 -0.83
CA LEU A 658 10.55 -25.86 -0.96
C LEU A 658 11.49 -26.29 0.16
N ARG A 659 12.80 -26.13 -0.04
CA ARG A 659 13.77 -26.31 1.04
C ARG A 659 13.63 -25.17 2.04
N MET A 660 13.86 -25.46 3.32
CA MET A 660 13.90 -24.44 4.36
C MET A 660 15.01 -23.43 4.04
N ALA A 661 14.60 -22.20 3.75
CA ALA A 661 15.44 -21.02 3.61
C ALA A 661 14.56 -19.79 3.80
N HIS A 662 15.06 -18.74 4.47
CA HIS A 662 14.29 -17.50 4.70
C HIS A 662 13.82 -16.86 3.38
N SER A 663 14.65 -16.90 2.33
CA SER A 663 14.29 -16.42 0.99
C SER A 663 13.13 -17.18 0.34
N ASN A 664 12.84 -18.41 0.77
CA ASN A 664 11.71 -19.18 0.26
C ASN A 664 10.40 -18.90 1.01
N VAL A 665 10.44 -18.23 2.17
CA VAL A 665 9.25 -18.00 3.00
C VAL A 665 8.14 -17.24 2.26
N PRO A 666 8.40 -16.12 1.54
CA PRO A 666 7.35 -15.39 0.81
C PRO A 666 6.67 -16.21 -0.31
N ARG A 667 7.41 -17.17 -0.89
CA ARG A 667 6.88 -18.08 -1.91
C ARG A 667 6.17 -19.29 -1.29
N ALA A 668 6.60 -19.73 -0.12
CA ALA A 668 6.01 -20.87 0.58
C ALA A 668 4.73 -20.49 1.34
N SER A 669 4.56 -19.21 1.71
CA SER A 669 3.39 -18.70 2.45
C SER A 669 2.07 -18.72 1.67
N ASN A 670 2.13 -18.94 0.35
CA ASN A 670 0.96 -19.07 -0.53
C ASN A 670 1.15 -20.31 -1.42
N ARG A 671 0.21 -21.24 -1.35
CA ARG A 671 0.26 -22.49 -2.11
C ARG A 671 -0.11 -22.34 -3.58
N ASN A 672 -0.73 -21.23 -3.98
CA ASN A 672 -0.99 -21.00 -5.39
C ASN A 672 0.35 -20.97 -6.16
N ARG A 673 0.55 -21.98 -7.03
CA ARG A 673 1.75 -22.15 -7.86
C ARG A 673 1.60 -21.55 -9.26
N GLY A 674 0.49 -20.88 -9.55
CA GLY A 674 0.29 -20.18 -10.82
C GLY A 674 1.28 -19.02 -11.00
N PRO A 675 1.28 -18.40 -12.20
CA PRO A 675 2.07 -17.20 -12.49
C PRO A 675 1.88 -16.12 -11.43
N HIS A 676 2.98 -15.57 -10.91
CA HIS A 676 2.90 -14.36 -10.09
C HIS A 676 2.83 -13.14 -11.00
N VAL A 677 1.72 -12.41 -10.90
CA VAL A 677 1.46 -11.18 -11.63
C VAL A 677 1.42 -10.01 -10.64
N MET A 678 2.17 -8.96 -10.93
CA MET A 678 2.12 -7.69 -10.22
C MET A 678 1.35 -6.69 -11.09
N VAL A 679 0.40 -5.98 -10.52
CA VAL A 679 -0.37 -4.93 -11.20
C VAL A 679 -0.18 -3.62 -10.42
N ILE A 680 0.32 -2.59 -11.10
CA ILE A 680 0.58 -1.27 -10.52
C ILE A 680 -0.33 -0.24 -11.19
N ASP A 681 -1.15 0.45 -10.40
CA ASP A 681 -2.00 1.57 -10.86
C ASP A 681 -1.88 2.73 -9.86
N HIS A 682 -2.35 3.92 -10.23
CA HIS A 682 -2.23 5.14 -9.45
C HIS A 682 -2.88 5.08 -8.05
N ARG A 683 -3.92 4.23 -7.85
CA ARG A 683 -4.62 4.03 -6.56
C ARG A 683 -5.43 2.73 -6.57
N VAL A 684 -5.98 2.33 -5.42
CA VAL A 684 -6.91 1.18 -5.30
C VAL A 684 -8.18 1.41 -6.16
N PRO A 685 -8.59 0.44 -7.02
CA PRO A 685 -9.74 0.63 -7.90
C PRO A 685 -11.07 0.68 -7.14
N THR A 686 -11.91 1.65 -7.49
CA THR A 686 -13.28 1.86 -6.98
C THR A 686 -14.31 1.56 -8.10
N PRO A 687 -14.66 0.28 -8.36
CA PRO A 687 -15.34 -0.16 -9.59
C PRO A 687 -16.75 0.40 -9.81
N ASP A 688 -17.36 0.95 -8.78
CA ASP A 688 -18.69 1.58 -8.76
C ASP A 688 -18.63 3.11 -8.95
N GLN A 689 -17.44 3.71 -9.07
CA GLN A 689 -17.25 5.16 -9.19
C GLN A 689 -16.84 5.61 -10.59
N ASP A 690 -16.03 4.83 -11.31
CA ASP A 690 -15.54 5.15 -12.65
C ASP A 690 -15.19 3.92 -13.50
N SER A 691 -15.15 4.09 -14.82
CA SER A 691 -14.93 2.98 -15.77
C SER A 691 -13.51 2.43 -15.76
N GLY A 692 -12.50 3.25 -15.45
CA GLY A 692 -11.12 2.79 -15.35
C GLY A 692 -10.92 1.87 -14.16
N SER A 693 -11.52 2.22 -13.02
CA SER A 693 -11.57 1.38 -11.83
C SER A 693 -12.32 0.07 -12.07
N LEU A 694 -13.48 0.10 -12.74
CA LEU A 694 -14.21 -1.12 -13.09
C LEU A 694 -13.36 -2.05 -13.96
N ARG A 695 -12.71 -1.49 -14.99
CA ARG A 695 -11.81 -2.24 -15.87
C ARG A 695 -10.67 -2.89 -15.07
N MET A 696 -9.99 -2.11 -14.22
CA MET A 696 -8.87 -2.62 -13.42
C MET A 696 -9.33 -3.73 -12.48
N PHE A 697 -10.49 -3.57 -11.84
CA PHE A 697 -11.08 -4.60 -10.99
C PHE A 697 -11.36 -5.90 -11.76
N ARG A 698 -11.96 -5.81 -12.95
CA ARG A 698 -12.23 -6.99 -13.82
C ARG A 698 -10.94 -7.65 -14.32
N LEU A 699 -9.91 -6.86 -14.62
CA LEU A 699 -8.59 -7.37 -14.97
C LEU A 699 -8.00 -8.19 -13.83
N LEU A 700 -8.05 -7.68 -12.59
CA LEU A 700 -7.57 -8.39 -11.40
C LEU A 700 -8.35 -9.69 -11.14
N GLU A 701 -9.69 -9.65 -11.23
CA GLU A 701 -10.53 -10.85 -11.08
C GLU A 701 -10.23 -11.89 -12.17
N THR A 702 -10.06 -11.47 -13.42
CA THR A 702 -9.78 -12.37 -14.53
C THR A 702 -8.40 -13.02 -14.40
N LEU A 703 -7.40 -12.32 -13.84
CA LEU A 703 -6.11 -12.91 -13.52
C LEU A 703 -6.23 -13.99 -12.45
N LEU A 704 -7.05 -13.79 -11.41
CA LEU A 704 -7.32 -14.83 -10.42
C LEU A 704 -8.01 -16.05 -11.04
N ASP A 705 -9.00 -15.85 -11.92
CA ASP A 705 -9.70 -16.92 -12.66
C ASP A 705 -8.74 -17.74 -13.53
N LEU A 706 -7.68 -17.11 -14.06
CA LEU A 706 -6.61 -17.76 -14.80
C LEU A 706 -5.62 -18.52 -13.91
N GLY A 707 -5.85 -18.54 -12.59
CA GLY A 707 -5.02 -19.22 -11.60
C GLY A 707 -3.79 -18.43 -11.18
N CYS A 708 -3.67 -17.15 -11.55
CA CYS A 708 -2.51 -16.34 -11.17
C CYS A 708 -2.50 -16.03 -9.67
N ARG A 709 -1.30 -15.88 -9.10
CA ARG A 709 -1.10 -15.16 -7.85
C ARG A 709 -0.99 -13.68 -8.19
N VAL A 710 -1.85 -12.85 -7.60
CA VAL A 710 -1.92 -11.42 -7.94
C VAL A 710 -1.50 -10.57 -6.75
N THR A 711 -0.53 -9.67 -7.00
CA THR A 711 -0.19 -8.57 -6.09
C THR A 711 -0.57 -7.25 -6.76
N PHE A 712 -1.41 -6.46 -6.11
CA PHE A 712 -1.81 -5.13 -6.56
C PHE A 712 -1.06 -4.06 -5.76
N VAL A 713 -0.50 -3.08 -6.46
CA VAL A 713 0.29 -1.98 -5.87
C VAL A 713 -0.32 -0.65 -6.29
N PRO A 714 -1.02 0.06 -5.39
CA PRO A 714 -1.37 1.45 -5.61
C PRO A 714 -0.12 2.34 -5.50
N ASP A 715 0.14 3.20 -6.48
CA ASP A 715 1.29 4.12 -6.52
C ASP A 715 1.31 5.11 -5.33
N ASP A 716 0.13 5.45 -4.81
CA ASP A 716 -0.03 6.30 -3.63
C ASP A 716 0.05 5.53 -2.29
N LEU A 717 0.18 4.20 -2.32
CA LEU A 717 0.22 3.29 -1.17
C LEU A 717 -0.96 3.45 -0.20
N ASN A 718 -2.05 4.10 -0.65
CA ASN A 718 -3.17 4.44 0.19
C ASN A 718 -4.27 3.38 0.08
N PRO A 719 -4.63 2.70 1.19
CA PRO A 719 -5.77 1.78 1.16
C PRO A 719 -7.08 2.58 1.07
N ILE A 720 -8.05 2.06 0.32
CA ILE A 720 -9.39 2.65 0.20
C ILE A 720 -10.41 1.59 0.57
N GLU A 721 -11.07 1.74 1.73
CA GLU A 721 -12.14 0.83 2.14
C GLU A 721 -13.49 1.22 1.53
N PRO A 722 -14.36 0.24 1.21
CA PRO A 722 -14.21 -1.21 1.44
C PRO A 722 -13.39 -1.94 0.36
N TYR A 723 -12.90 -1.25 -0.66
CA TYR A 723 -12.34 -1.87 -1.87
C TYR A 723 -11.04 -2.65 -1.61
N THR A 724 -10.15 -2.16 -0.74
CA THR A 724 -8.97 -2.90 -0.29
C THR A 724 -9.37 -4.25 0.32
N SER A 725 -10.29 -4.24 1.29
CA SER A 725 -10.80 -5.47 1.92
C SER A 725 -11.48 -6.40 0.91
N GLN A 726 -12.20 -5.86 -0.08
CA GLN A 726 -12.84 -6.66 -1.14
C GLN A 726 -11.81 -7.40 -2.01
N LEU A 727 -10.72 -6.73 -2.41
CA LEU A 727 -9.62 -7.36 -3.16
C LEU A 727 -8.91 -8.43 -2.30
N GLN A 728 -8.61 -8.11 -1.04
CA GLN A 728 -7.97 -9.03 -0.11
C GLN A 728 -8.81 -10.28 0.18
N SER A 729 -10.13 -10.13 0.28
CA SER A 729 -11.07 -11.23 0.51
C SER A 729 -11.16 -12.22 -0.66
N ARG A 730 -10.79 -11.77 -1.87
CA ARG A 730 -10.64 -12.59 -3.09
C ARG A 730 -9.28 -13.26 -3.21
N GLY A 731 -8.33 -12.85 -2.37
CA GLY A 731 -6.98 -13.38 -2.31
C GLY A 731 -5.95 -12.58 -3.11
N ILE A 732 -6.25 -11.31 -3.40
CA ILE A 732 -5.27 -10.36 -3.96
C ILE A 732 -4.48 -9.74 -2.81
N GLU A 733 -3.16 -9.82 -2.89
CA GLU A 733 -2.28 -9.09 -1.99
C GLU A 733 -2.26 -7.61 -2.40
N VAL A 734 -2.78 -6.72 -1.57
CA VAL A 734 -2.76 -5.26 -1.82
C VAL A 734 -1.65 -4.63 -1.00
N VAL A 735 -0.67 -3.98 -1.63
CA VAL A 735 0.41 -3.26 -0.93
C VAL A 735 -0.08 -1.89 -0.45
N TYR A 736 0.19 -1.52 0.80
CA TYR A 736 -0.20 -0.21 1.36
C TYR A 736 0.63 0.14 2.61
N GLY A 737 0.48 1.38 3.09
CA GLY A 737 1.12 1.84 4.33
C GLY A 737 2.57 2.28 4.12
N ASP A 738 3.45 1.91 5.05
CA ASP A 738 4.87 2.31 5.04
C ASP A 738 5.74 1.46 4.10
N ALA A 739 5.13 0.65 3.23
CA ALA A 739 5.85 -0.18 2.26
C ALA A 739 6.59 0.68 1.24
N TRP A 740 7.76 0.23 0.77
CA TRP A 740 8.45 0.85 -0.36
C TRP A 740 8.27 0.00 -1.63
N VAL A 741 7.71 0.58 -2.69
CA VAL A 741 7.35 -0.17 -3.92
C VAL A 741 8.55 -0.89 -4.52
N GLY A 742 9.76 -0.30 -4.48
CA GLY A 742 10.96 -0.96 -4.99
C GLY A 742 11.38 -2.20 -4.18
N GLU A 743 11.17 -2.20 -2.87
CA GLU A 743 11.44 -3.35 -1.99
C GLU A 743 10.44 -4.47 -2.28
N GLU A 744 9.18 -4.12 -2.53
CA GLU A 744 8.16 -5.07 -2.94
C GLU A 744 8.45 -5.70 -4.32
N ILE A 745 8.91 -4.88 -5.27
CA ILE A 745 9.40 -5.36 -6.57
C ILE A 745 10.62 -6.27 -6.36
N ALA A 746 11.58 -5.92 -5.50
CA ALA A 746 12.74 -6.75 -5.19
C ALA A 746 12.38 -8.08 -4.51
N ARG A 747 11.40 -8.06 -3.60
CA ARG A 747 10.89 -9.23 -2.89
C ARG A 747 10.22 -10.23 -3.83
N ILE A 748 9.41 -9.73 -4.77
CA ILE A 748 8.63 -10.56 -5.69
C ILE A 748 9.42 -10.91 -6.96
N GLY A 749 10.32 -10.02 -7.39
CA GLY A 749 11.01 -10.04 -8.68
C GLY A 749 11.64 -11.37 -9.10
N PRO A 750 12.31 -12.13 -8.21
CA PRO A 750 12.87 -13.44 -8.54
C PRO A 750 11.85 -14.49 -9.03
N HIS A 751 10.55 -14.25 -8.81
CA HIS A 751 9.45 -15.15 -9.16
C HIS A 751 8.34 -14.46 -9.96
N LEU A 752 8.52 -13.17 -10.28
CA LEU A 752 7.56 -12.40 -11.04
C LEU A 752 7.56 -12.87 -12.49
N LYS A 753 6.38 -13.22 -13.01
CA LYS A 753 6.21 -13.61 -14.42
C LYS A 753 5.77 -12.43 -15.29
N LEU A 754 4.89 -11.58 -14.76
CA LEU A 754 4.30 -10.45 -15.47
C LEU A 754 4.13 -9.26 -14.53
N ALA A 755 4.55 -8.08 -14.97
CA ALA A 755 4.22 -6.81 -14.35
C ALA A 755 3.33 -6.00 -15.31
N ILE A 756 2.11 -5.67 -14.88
CA ILE A 756 1.22 -4.74 -15.59
C ILE A 756 1.35 -3.38 -14.92
N VAL A 757 1.89 -2.39 -15.63
CA VAL A 757 2.00 -1.01 -15.13
C VAL A 757 1.00 -0.14 -15.88
N SER A 758 0.09 0.50 -15.16
CA SER A 758 -1.04 1.22 -15.73
C SER A 758 -0.83 2.72 -15.69
N ARG A 759 -1.18 3.44 -16.77
CA ARG A 759 -1.16 4.90 -16.95
C ARG A 759 0.23 5.55 -17.13
N PRO A 760 0.33 6.62 -17.93
CA PRO A 760 1.62 7.22 -18.32
C PRO A 760 2.40 7.88 -17.18
N TYR A 761 1.72 8.34 -16.12
CA TYR A 761 2.38 9.00 -14.98
C TYR A 761 2.92 8.02 -13.92
N VAL A 762 2.51 6.75 -13.98
CA VAL A 762 2.89 5.71 -13.01
C VAL A 762 3.98 4.82 -13.61
N ALA A 763 3.82 4.39 -14.86
CA ALA A 763 4.73 3.42 -15.47
C ALA A 763 6.24 3.81 -15.40
N PRO A 764 6.68 5.05 -15.73
CA PRO A 764 8.09 5.42 -15.68
C PRO A 764 8.73 5.29 -14.29
N LYS A 765 7.94 5.45 -13.22
CA LYS A 765 8.42 5.37 -11.84
C LYS A 765 8.89 3.96 -11.46
N HIS A 766 8.28 2.94 -12.07
CA HIS A 766 8.43 1.55 -11.62
C HIS A 766 9.10 0.64 -12.65
N MET A 767 9.01 0.95 -13.95
CA MET A 767 9.56 0.09 -15.00
C MET A 767 11.06 -0.19 -14.84
N HIS A 768 11.85 0.81 -14.47
CA HIS A 768 13.30 0.61 -14.28
C HIS A 768 13.61 -0.34 -13.11
N LEU A 769 12.86 -0.23 -11.99
CA LEU A 769 12.98 -1.13 -10.83
C LEU A 769 12.56 -2.56 -11.19
N ILE A 770 11.50 -2.72 -12.00
CA ILE A 770 11.07 -4.03 -12.47
C ILE A 770 12.14 -4.66 -13.38
N ARG A 771 12.75 -3.89 -14.28
CA ARG A 771 13.85 -4.38 -15.12
C ARG A 771 15.08 -4.80 -14.29
N GLU A 772 15.39 -4.06 -13.24
CA GLU A 772 16.52 -4.34 -12.35
C GLU A 772 16.29 -5.62 -11.52
N HIS A 773 15.14 -5.72 -10.85
CA HIS A 773 14.89 -6.76 -9.85
C HIS A 773 14.11 -7.97 -10.38
N ALA A 774 13.43 -7.83 -11.52
CA ALA A 774 12.66 -8.88 -12.17
C ALA A 774 13.03 -8.98 -13.68
N PRO A 775 14.31 -9.20 -14.03
CA PRO A 775 14.76 -9.17 -15.43
C PRO A 775 14.12 -10.24 -16.32
N GLY A 776 13.51 -11.28 -15.73
CA GLY A 776 12.76 -12.32 -16.45
C GLY A 776 11.25 -12.07 -16.57
N ALA A 777 10.72 -11.00 -15.97
CA ALA A 777 9.30 -10.67 -16.04
C ALA A 777 8.97 -9.91 -17.33
N VAL A 778 7.85 -10.26 -17.94
CA VAL A 778 7.23 -9.45 -19.00
C VAL A 778 6.71 -8.17 -18.37
N ILE A 779 7.03 -7.00 -18.93
CA ILE A 779 6.44 -5.71 -18.58
C ILE A 779 5.40 -5.36 -19.62
N ALA A 780 4.14 -5.30 -19.18
CA ALA A 780 3.02 -4.85 -19.98
C ALA A 780 2.61 -3.44 -19.54
N TYR A 781 2.63 -2.49 -20.48
CA TYR A 781 2.08 -1.16 -20.23
C TYR A 781 0.59 -1.14 -20.56
N ASP A 782 -0.23 -0.86 -19.55
CA ASP A 782 -1.67 -0.70 -19.68
C ASP A 782 -2.03 0.78 -19.88
N THR A 783 -2.50 1.15 -21.07
CA THR A 783 -2.75 2.56 -21.40
C THR A 783 -3.95 3.10 -20.64
N VAL A 784 -4.96 2.26 -20.37
CA VAL A 784 -6.33 2.61 -19.96
C VAL A 784 -7.07 3.44 -21.01
N ASP A 785 -6.44 4.50 -21.51
CA ASP A 785 -6.77 5.29 -22.68
C ASP A 785 -5.50 5.95 -23.23
N LEU A 786 -5.40 6.16 -24.53
CA LEU A 786 -4.31 6.95 -25.10
C LEU A 786 -4.46 8.44 -24.78
N HIS A 787 -3.67 8.92 -23.82
CA HIS A 787 -3.77 10.28 -23.31
C HIS A 787 -3.36 11.31 -24.39
N PHE A 788 -2.36 11.02 -25.22
CA PHE A 788 -1.94 11.92 -26.27
C PHE A 788 -3.01 12.10 -27.36
N VAL A 789 -3.76 11.03 -27.69
CA VAL A 789 -4.89 11.10 -28.64
C VAL A 789 -5.99 11.98 -28.06
N ARG A 790 -6.29 11.82 -26.76
CA ARG A 790 -7.28 12.65 -26.05
C ARG A 790 -6.90 14.12 -26.06
N GLU A 791 -5.65 14.47 -25.76
CA GLU A 791 -5.18 15.86 -25.76
C GLU A 791 -5.10 16.44 -27.18
N ARG A 792 -4.78 15.62 -28.21
CA ARG A 792 -4.79 16.05 -29.61
C ARG A 792 -6.20 16.41 -30.10
N ARG A 793 -7.19 15.56 -29.83
CA ARG A 793 -8.62 15.86 -30.11
C ARG A 793 -9.08 17.14 -29.39
N ARG A 794 -8.58 17.40 -28.18
CA ARG A 794 -8.86 18.64 -27.45
C ARG A 794 -8.20 19.87 -28.07
N ALA A 795 -6.99 19.71 -28.61
CA ALA A 795 -6.31 20.77 -29.35
C ALA A 795 -7.05 21.15 -30.64
N GLU A 796 -7.63 20.17 -31.34
CA GLU A 796 -8.47 20.37 -32.54
C GLU A 796 -9.73 21.21 -32.23
N LEU A 797 -10.21 21.19 -30.98
CA LEU A 797 -11.32 22.04 -30.51
C LEU A 797 -10.92 23.49 -30.18
N GLY A 798 -9.65 23.87 -30.44
CA GLY A 798 -9.21 25.26 -30.38
C GLY A 798 -8.59 25.71 -29.05
N GLU A 799 -8.13 24.77 -28.20
CA GLU A 799 -7.36 25.09 -26.98
C GLU A 799 -5.84 25.12 -27.27
N PRO A 800 -5.16 26.29 -27.35
CA PRO A 800 -3.76 26.36 -27.78
C PRO A 800 -2.77 25.64 -26.85
N HIS A 801 -3.08 25.56 -25.56
CA HIS A 801 -2.26 24.86 -24.56
C HIS A 801 -2.34 23.33 -24.70
N ALA A 802 -3.40 22.80 -25.33
CA ALA A 802 -3.58 21.37 -25.53
C ALA A 802 -2.62 20.80 -26.60
N VAL A 803 -2.18 21.62 -27.58
CA VAL A 803 -1.21 21.19 -28.61
C VAL A 803 0.12 20.78 -27.97
N ARG A 804 0.68 21.65 -27.11
CA ARG A 804 1.95 21.39 -26.42
C ARG A 804 1.83 20.20 -25.47
N LYS A 805 0.72 20.13 -24.74
CA LYS A 805 0.43 19.02 -23.81
C LYS A 805 0.29 17.68 -24.54
N ALA A 806 -0.36 17.65 -25.72
CA ALA A 806 -0.46 16.47 -26.56
C ALA A 806 0.92 15.97 -27.00
N ALA A 807 1.79 16.87 -27.48
CA ALA A 807 3.15 16.51 -27.91
C ALA A 807 4.01 15.97 -26.75
N THR A 808 3.95 16.59 -25.57
CA THR A 808 4.67 16.08 -24.38
C THR A 808 4.14 14.72 -23.93
N MET A 809 2.82 14.54 -23.95
CA MET A 809 2.20 13.26 -23.60
C MET A 809 2.54 12.17 -24.61
N GLU A 810 2.54 12.49 -25.91
CA GLU A 810 2.91 11.56 -26.97
C GLU A 810 4.35 11.07 -26.80
N ALA A 811 5.28 11.98 -26.53
CA ALA A 811 6.67 11.60 -26.26
C ALA A 811 6.81 10.68 -25.03
N LEU A 812 6.03 10.94 -23.97
CA LEU A 812 6.02 10.13 -22.76
C LEU A 812 5.43 8.73 -23.01
N GLU A 813 4.20 8.65 -23.53
CA GLU A 813 3.50 7.39 -23.79
C GLU A 813 4.27 6.52 -24.77
N LEU A 814 4.77 7.08 -25.88
CA LEU A 814 5.58 6.32 -26.83
C LEU A 814 6.93 5.88 -26.24
N GLY A 815 7.51 6.65 -25.32
CA GLY A 815 8.69 6.23 -24.56
C GLY A 815 8.42 4.98 -23.71
N ILE A 816 7.26 4.95 -23.05
CA ILE A 816 6.81 3.82 -22.22
C ILE A 816 6.50 2.60 -23.09
N VAL A 817 5.80 2.79 -24.21
CA VAL A 817 5.50 1.73 -25.20
C VAL A 817 6.80 1.05 -25.64
N ARG A 818 7.82 1.83 -26.03
CA ARG A 818 9.11 1.28 -26.47
C ARG A 818 9.91 0.61 -25.35
N GLY A 819 9.68 0.99 -24.10
CA GLY A 819 10.31 0.37 -22.93
C GLY A 819 9.61 -0.91 -22.44
N SER A 820 8.41 -1.20 -22.94
CA SER A 820 7.56 -2.31 -22.51
C SER A 820 7.66 -3.48 -23.48
N ASP A 821 7.45 -4.70 -22.97
CA ASP A 821 7.44 -5.91 -23.80
C ASP A 821 6.09 -6.10 -24.52
N ALA A 822 5.02 -5.56 -23.91
CA ALA A 822 3.69 -5.49 -24.51
C ALA A 822 3.00 -4.18 -24.11
N THR A 823 2.12 -3.69 -24.97
CA THR A 823 1.22 -2.55 -24.69
C THR A 823 -0.22 -3.04 -24.77
N LEU A 824 -0.99 -2.79 -23.73
CA LEU A 824 -2.41 -3.14 -23.63
C LEU A 824 -3.23 -1.89 -23.95
N VAL A 825 -3.97 -1.93 -25.04
CA VAL A 825 -4.94 -0.88 -25.44
C VAL A 825 -6.37 -1.38 -25.24
N VAL A 826 -7.35 -0.49 -25.20
CA VAL A 826 -8.75 -0.86 -24.91
C VAL A 826 -9.52 -1.20 -26.17
N SER A 827 -9.15 -0.64 -27.31
CA SER A 827 -9.87 -0.80 -28.57
C SER A 827 -8.93 -0.96 -29.77
N ASP A 828 -9.41 -1.56 -30.86
CA ASP A 828 -8.61 -1.72 -32.08
C ASP A 828 -8.26 -0.38 -32.72
N GLU A 829 -9.07 0.66 -32.52
CA GLU A 829 -8.85 2.04 -32.98
C GLU A 829 -7.65 2.72 -32.31
N GLU A 830 -7.21 2.25 -31.16
CA GLU A 830 -6.02 2.74 -30.47
C GLU A 830 -4.72 2.12 -30.98
N ARG A 831 -4.80 1.06 -31.81
CA ARG A 831 -3.61 0.39 -32.33
C ARG A 831 -2.87 1.23 -33.39
N PRO A 832 -3.53 1.79 -34.43
CA PRO A 832 -2.82 2.47 -35.51
C PRO A 832 -1.91 3.61 -35.04
N PRO A 833 -2.32 4.51 -34.10
CA PRO A 833 -1.43 5.56 -33.60
C PRO A 833 -0.13 5.02 -32.96
N ILE A 834 -0.20 3.85 -32.33
CA ILE A 834 0.97 3.20 -31.72
C ILE A 834 1.79 2.47 -32.78
N GLU A 835 1.15 1.66 -33.63
CA GLU A 835 1.81 0.86 -34.65
C GLU A 835 2.48 1.72 -35.73
N GLU A 836 1.98 2.93 -35.99
CA GLU A 836 2.64 3.91 -36.87
C GLU A 836 3.89 4.53 -36.21
N ALA A 837 3.80 4.88 -34.92
CA ALA A 837 4.86 5.61 -34.21
C ALA A 837 5.93 4.69 -33.57
N ALA A 838 5.59 3.43 -33.32
CA ALA A 838 6.43 2.38 -32.77
C ALA A 838 6.06 1.01 -33.42
N PRO A 839 6.41 0.78 -34.70
CA PRO A 839 6.08 -0.45 -35.43
C PRO A 839 6.61 -1.74 -34.79
N GLU A 840 7.63 -1.63 -33.94
CA GLU A 840 8.21 -2.71 -33.15
C GLU A 840 7.39 -3.12 -31.93
N ALA A 841 6.42 -2.30 -31.52
CA ALA A 841 5.65 -2.52 -30.30
C ALA A 841 4.68 -3.71 -30.44
N THR A 842 4.66 -4.59 -29.44
CA THR A 842 3.64 -5.64 -29.35
C THR A 842 2.38 -5.04 -28.72
N VAL A 843 1.33 -4.83 -29.52
CA VAL A 843 0.06 -4.24 -29.07
C VAL A 843 -1.02 -5.31 -28.93
N LEU A 844 -1.62 -5.42 -27.75
CA LEU A 844 -2.73 -6.32 -27.44
C LEU A 844 -3.97 -5.51 -27.06
N VAL A 845 -5.13 -5.88 -27.59
CA VAL A 845 -6.40 -5.25 -27.22
C VAL A 845 -7.00 -5.99 -26.02
N VAL A 846 -7.06 -5.33 -24.88
CA VAL A 846 -7.73 -5.80 -23.65
C VAL A 846 -8.90 -4.86 -23.35
N PRO A 847 -10.13 -5.24 -23.75
CA PRO A 847 -11.27 -4.34 -23.78
C PRO A 847 -11.77 -3.97 -22.38
N ASN A 848 -12.65 -2.97 -22.33
CA ASN A 848 -13.50 -2.69 -21.17
C ASN A 848 -14.55 -3.80 -21.04
N ALA A 849 -14.16 -4.91 -20.42
CA ALA A 849 -14.95 -6.12 -20.36
C ALA A 849 -16.20 -5.98 -19.47
N ASN A 850 -17.32 -6.50 -19.98
CA ASN A 850 -18.58 -6.58 -19.27
C ASN A 850 -19.11 -8.02 -19.26
N GLU A 851 -19.96 -8.32 -18.29
CA GLU A 851 -20.69 -9.59 -18.27
C GLU A 851 -21.84 -9.54 -19.28
N VAL A 852 -22.14 -10.71 -19.87
CA VAL A 852 -23.27 -10.87 -20.77
C VAL A 852 -24.35 -11.63 -20.04
N ALA A 853 -25.51 -10.99 -19.84
CA ALA A 853 -26.61 -11.57 -19.08
C ALA A 853 -27.11 -12.87 -19.72
N ALA A 854 -27.18 -13.94 -18.92
CA ALA A 854 -27.67 -15.24 -19.39
C ALA A 854 -29.18 -15.23 -19.69
N VAL A 855 -29.93 -14.37 -19.01
CA VAL A 855 -31.38 -14.21 -19.16
C VAL A 855 -31.69 -12.72 -19.28
N VAL A 856 -32.42 -12.35 -20.32
CA VAL A 856 -32.86 -10.96 -20.56
C VAL A 856 -34.37 -10.88 -20.33
N PRO A 857 -34.86 -10.00 -19.44
CA PRO A 857 -36.29 -9.76 -19.31
C PRO A 857 -36.91 -9.30 -20.64
N PRO A 858 -38.09 -9.81 -21.01
CA PRO A 858 -38.69 -9.49 -22.30
C PRO A 858 -39.13 -8.00 -22.37
N PRO A 859 -39.37 -7.45 -23.56
CA PRO A 859 -39.76 -6.04 -23.74
C PRO A 859 -41.05 -5.65 -22.99
N GLU A 860 -41.94 -6.61 -22.76
CA GLU A 860 -43.20 -6.40 -22.04
C GLU A 860 -42.98 -6.01 -20.58
N GLY A 861 -43.57 -4.88 -20.16
CA GLY A 861 -43.47 -4.39 -18.78
C GLY A 861 -42.25 -3.50 -18.51
N ARG A 862 -41.34 -3.35 -19.48
CA ARG A 862 -40.24 -2.38 -19.43
C ARG A 862 -40.76 -0.99 -19.79
N THR A 863 -40.30 0.04 -19.08
CA THR A 863 -40.77 1.42 -19.27
C THR A 863 -39.62 2.41 -19.12
N GLY A 864 -39.72 3.55 -19.77
CA GLY A 864 -38.77 4.65 -19.63
C GLY A 864 -37.47 4.47 -20.43
N ILE A 865 -36.67 5.52 -20.46
CA ILE A 865 -35.38 5.61 -21.15
C ILE A 865 -34.29 5.79 -20.10
N LEU A 866 -33.22 5.02 -20.20
CA LEU A 866 -32.08 5.13 -19.28
C LEU A 866 -30.95 5.94 -19.92
N PHE A 867 -30.35 6.84 -19.15
CA PHE A 867 -29.05 7.43 -19.42
C PHE A 867 -28.13 7.14 -18.23
N VAL A 868 -26.94 6.58 -18.49
CA VAL A 868 -25.92 6.31 -17.47
C VAL A 868 -24.66 7.12 -17.75
N GLY A 869 -24.08 7.77 -16.75
CA GLY A 869 -22.74 8.36 -16.88
C GLY A 869 -22.29 9.13 -15.65
N GLY A 870 -21.00 9.04 -15.32
CA GLY A 870 -20.38 9.92 -14.30
C GLY A 870 -20.25 11.35 -14.82
N PHE A 871 -20.73 12.33 -14.05
CA PHE A 871 -20.89 13.72 -14.52
C PHE A 871 -19.66 14.60 -14.26
N GLU A 872 -18.58 14.05 -13.69
CA GLU A 872 -17.25 14.66 -13.75
C GLU A 872 -16.65 14.61 -15.16
N HIS A 873 -17.22 13.79 -16.06
CA HIS A 873 -16.77 13.64 -17.44
C HIS A 873 -17.63 14.52 -18.37
N PRO A 874 -17.10 15.63 -18.94
CA PRO A 874 -17.89 16.61 -19.69
C PRO A 874 -18.73 16.04 -20.86
N PRO A 875 -18.26 15.03 -21.63
CA PRO A 875 -19.10 14.36 -22.63
C PRO A 875 -20.42 13.79 -22.11
N ASN A 876 -20.47 13.33 -20.85
CA ASN A 876 -21.71 12.80 -20.28
C ASN A 876 -22.69 13.93 -19.95
N VAL A 877 -22.20 15.05 -19.43
CA VAL A 877 -23.02 16.25 -19.17
C VAL A 877 -23.62 16.74 -20.49
N ASP A 878 -22.78 16.84 -21.52
CA ASP A 878 -23.18 17.26 -22.86
C ASP A 878 -24.30 16.40 -23.46
N ALA A 879 -24.12 15.08 -23.43
CA ALA A 879 -25.08 14.13 -23.99
C ALA A 879 -26.40 14.09 -23.19
N ALA A 880 -26.35 14.23 -21.86
CA ALA A 880 -27.55 14.29 -21.03
C ALA A 880 -28.36 15.57 -21.31
N LEU A 881 -27.69 16.72 -21.44
CA LEU A 881 -28.33 17.98 -21.82
C LEU A 881 -28.94 17.89 -23.22
N LEU A 882 -28.22 17.36 -24.21
CA LEU A 882 -28.73 17.17 -25.57
C LEU A 882 -29.95 16.25 -25.60
N LEU A 883 -29.89 15.13 -24.87
CA LEU A 883 -30.99 14.17 -24.76
C LEU A 883 -32.25 14.88 -24.23
N ILE A 884 -32.17 15.54 -23.07
CA ILE A 884 -33.35 16.11 -22.42
C ILE A 884 -33.84 17.39 -23.11
N GLN A 885 -32.94 18.27 -23.53
CA GLN A 885 -33.33 19.60 -24.01
C GLN A 885 -33.70 19.64 -25.50
N SER A 886 -33.14 18.72 -26.31
CA SER A 886 -33.31 18.77 -27.77
C SER A 886 -34.03 17.54 -28.34
N ILE A 887 -33.69 16.34 -27.87
CA ILE A 887 -34.23 15.07 -28.41
C ILE A 887 -35.57 14.72 -27.78
N MET A 888 -35.65 14.70 -26.44
CA MET A 888 -36.86 14.29 -25.72
C MET A 888 -38.12 15.14 -26.01
N PRO A 889 -38.05 16.46 -26.29
CA PRO A 889 -39.22 17.22 -26.72
C PRO A 889 -39.88 16.65 -27.97
N ILE A 890 -39.11 16.08 -28.91
CA ILE A 890 -39.62 15.43 -30.12
C ILE A 890 -40.24 14.08 -29.77
N VAL A 891 -39.59 13.31 -28.89
CA VAL A 891 -40.08 12.00 -28.43
C VAL A 891 -41.39 12.15 -27.66
N TRP A 892 -41.50 13.11 -26.74
CA TRP A 892 -42.70 13.37 -25.96
C TRP A 892 -43.90 13.81 -26.81
N GLN A 893 -43.66 14.51 -27.93
CA GLN A 893 -44.73 14.83 -28.88
C GLN A 893 -45.34 13.59 -29.55
N ARG A 894 -44.58 12.49 -29.64
CA ARG A 894 -45.02 11.23 -30.27
C ARG A 894 -45.53 10.22 -29.25
N LEU A 895 -44.81 10.02 -28.16
CA LEU A 895 -45.05 8.95 -27.19
C LEU A 895 -45.73 9.41 -25.88
N GLY A 896 -45.89 10.72 -25.67
CA GLY A 896 -46.44 11.28 -24.43
C GLY A 896 -45.42 11.30 -23.29
N ASP A 897 -45.85 11.03 -22.06
CA ASP A 897 -45.07 11.20 -20.83
C ASP A 897 -44.07 10.06 -20.54
N VAL A 898 -43.29 9.67 -21.55
CA VAL A 898 -42.20 8.70 -21.38
C VAL A 898 -41.17 9.27 -20.40
N ARG A 899 -40.90 8.51 -19.32
CA ARG A 899 -39.92 8.91 -18.31
C ARG A 899 -38.48 8.66 -18.76
N VAL A 900 -37.57 9.56 -18.39
CA VAL A 900 -36.13 9.38 -18.55
C VAL A 900 -35.47 9.30 -17.18
N THR A 901 -34.68 8.27 -16.94
CA THR A 901 -33.87 8.14 -15.73
C THR A 901 -32.41 8.42 -16.05
N ILE A 902 -31.84 9.41 -15.37
CA ILE A 902 -30.44 9.82 -15.47
C ILE A 902 -29.71 9.34 -14.22
N ALA A 903 -28.87 8.32 -14.37
CA ALA A 903 -28.13 7.68 -13.29
C ALA A 903 -26.61 7.91 -13.41
N GLY A 904 -25.96 8.26 -12.31
CA GLY A 904 -24.51 8.48 -12.30
C GLY A 904 -24.03 9.37 -11.15
N SER A 905 -22.78 9.15 -10.74
CA SER A 905 -22.14 9.88 -9.65
C SER A 905 -21.90 11.36 -9.98
N LYS A 906 -21.96 12.19 -8.93
CA LYS A 906 -21.60 13.62 -8.92
C LYS A 906 -22.31 14.46 -10.01
N PRO A 907 -23.65 14.43 -10.12
CA PRO A 907 -24.38 15.25 -11.08
C PRO A 907 -24.02 16.73 -10.91
N THR A 908 -23.76 17.43 -12.01
CA THR A 908 -23.51 18.88 -11.96
C THR A 908 -24.82 19.63 -11.71
N PRO A 909 -24.80 20.89 -11.24
CA PRO A 909 -26.01 21.67 -11.03
C PRO A 909 -26.92 21.75 -12.27
N GLU A 910 -26.33 21.77 -13.47
CA GLU A 910 -27.07 21.74 -14.74
C GLU A 910 -27.79 20.41 -14.96
N ILE A 911 -27.21 19.29 -14.53
CA ILE A 911 -27.82 17.96 -14.61
C ILE A 911 -28.90 17.80 -13.54
N GLU A 912 -28.64 18.23 -12.31
CA GLU A 912 -29.64 18.24 -11.24
C GLU A 912 -30.88 19.07 -11.65
N ALA A 913 -30.67 20.18 -12.35
CA ALA A 913 -31.74 21.03 -12.86
C ALA A 913 -32.60 20.38 -13.95
N LEU A 914 -32.19 19.24 -14.54
CA LEU A 914 -33.01 18.49 -15.49
C LEU A 914 -34.14 17.71 -14.81
N ALA A 915 -34.08 17.50 -13.49
CA ALA A 915 -35.10 16.77 -12.75
C ALA A 915 -36.48 17.43 -12.87
N GLY A 916 -37.51 16.63 -13.15
CA GLY A 916 -38.87 17.12 -13.39
C GLY A 916 -39.90 15.98 -13.49
N PRO A 917 -41.14 16.28 -13.90
CA PRO A 917 -42.24 15.30 -13.92
C PRO A 917 -41.94 14.04 -14.76
N ASN A 918 -41.18 14.21 -15.85
CA ASN A 918 -40.84 13.14 -16.80
C ASN A 918 -39.33 12.77 -16.76
N VAL A 919 -38.54 13.35 -15.84
CA VAL A 919 -37.09 13.13 -15.77
C VAL A 919 -36.67 12.93 -14.31
N ASP A 920 -36.14 11.74 -14.02
CA ASP A 920 -35.61 11.38 -12.71
C ASP A 920 -34.07 11.44 -12.74
N VAL A 921 -33.45 12.25 -11.88
CA VAL A 921 -32.00 12.29 -11.69
C VAL A 921 -31.67 11.59 -10.38
N THR A 922 -31.10 10.38 -10.45
CA THR A 922 -30.95 9.54 -9.26
C THR A 922 -29.66 9.82 -8.47
N GLY A 923 -28.67 10.44 -9.10
CA GLY A 923 -27.30 10.45 -8.59
C GLY A 923 -26.66 9.06 -8.66
N TRP A 924 -25.70 8.80 -7.78
CA TRP A 924 -25.05 7.49 -7.65
C TRP A 924 -26.04 6.43 -7.15
N VAL A 925 -25.98 5.24 -7.73
CA VAL A 925 -26.79 4.08 -7.36
C VAL A 925 -25.88 2.91 -7.04
N GLU A 926 -26.21 2.16 -6.00
CA GLU A 926 -25.42 1.00 -5.55
C GLU A 926 -25.50 -0.17 -6.54
N GLU A 927 -26.69 -0.41 -7.11
CA GLU A 927 -26.98 -1.51 -8.02
C GLU A 927 -27.61 -0.98 -9.32
N LEU A 928 -26.93 -1.13 -10.45
CA LEU A 928 -27.41 -0.64 -11.76
C LEU A 928 -28.35 -1.64 -12.46
N GLN A 929 -28.23 -2.94 -12.16
CA GLN A 929 -29.00 -4.00 -12.83
C GLN A 929 -30.53 -3.79 -12.80
N PRO A 930 -31.15 -3.35 -11.68
CA PRO A 930 -32.59 -3.08 -11.66
C PRO A 930 -33.02 -1.99 -12.66
N LEU A 931 -32.18 -0.97 -12.88
CA LEU A 931 -32.45 0.09 -13.87
C LEU A 931 -32.27 -0.43 -15.29
N LEU A 932 -31.26 -1.25 -15.54
CA LEU A 932 -31.07 -1.91 -16.83
C LEU A 932 -32.29 -2.78 -17.16
N ASP A 933 -32.70 -3.66 -16.25
CA ASP A 933 -33.82 -4.60 -16.44
C ASP A 933 -35.17 -3.92 -16.60
N GLY A 934 -35.41 -2.81 -15.90
CA GLY A 934 -36.68 -2.09 -15.94
C GLY A 934 -36.85 -1.15 -17.14
N SER A 935 -35.75 -0.67 -17.73
CA SER A 935 -35.78 0.36 -18.77
C SER A 935 -36.09 -0.21 -20.15
N ARG A 936 -36.77 0.57 -21.00
CA ARG A 936 -37.12 0.15 -22.37
C ARG A 936 -35.91 0.20 -23.30
N LEU A 937 -35.06 1.21 -23.17
CA LEU A 937 -33.84 1.37 -23.95
C LEU A 937 -32.85 2.28 -23.21
N LEU A 938 -31.57 2.20 -23.58
CA LEU A 938 -30.57 3.20 -23.21
C LEU A 938 -30.44 4.22 -24.35
N ALA A 939 -30.45 5.51 -24.03
CA ALA A 939 -30.13 6.57 -25.00
C ALA A 939 -28.87 7.31 -24.57
N ALA A 940 -27.86 7.37 -25.44
CA ALA A 940 -26.58 8.02 -25.15
C ALA A 940 -26.07 8.84 -26.34
N PRO A 941 -26.62 10.03 -26.62
CA PRO A 941 -26.27 10.82 -27.81
C PRO A 941 -24.94 11.59 -27.63
N LEU A 942 -23.82 10.87 -27.66
CA LEU A 942 -22.48 11.43 -27.41
C LEU A 942 -21.95 12.20 -28.63
N ARG A 943 -21.64 13.49 -28.49
CA ARG A 943 -21.09 14.29 -29.61
C ARG A 943 -19.57 14.22 -29.73
N TYR A 944 -18.88 13.87 -28.65
CA TYR A 944 -17.42 13.78 -28.59
C TYR A 944 -16.99 12.80 -27.50
N GLY A 945 -15.77 12.27 -27.61
CA GLY A 945 -15.18 11.28 -26.71
C GLY A 945 -14.13 10.45 -27.45
N ALA A 946 -13.48 9.50 -26.77
CA ALA A 946 -12.56 8.53 -27.37
C ALA A 946 -12.73 7.16 -26.73
N GLY A 947 -12.42 6.09 -27.46
CA GLY A 947 -12.39 4.70 -26.98
C GLY A 947 -13.77 4.06 -26.75
N MET A 948 -13.76 2.80 -26.32
CA MET A 948 -14.97 2.00 -26.09
C MET A 948 -15.77 2.49 -24.86
N LYS A 949 -17.05 2.80 -25.05
CA LYS A 949 -17.91 3.37 -24.00
C LYS A 949 -18.50 2.29 -23.09
N GLY A 950 -18.00 2.21 -21.85
CA GLY A 950 -18.45 1.25 -20.83
C GLY A 950 -19.98 1.18 -20.64
N LYS A 951 -20.67 2.33 -20.68
CA LYS A 951 -22.14 2.39 -20.55
C LYS A 951 -22.90 1.71 -21.70
N VAL A 952 -22.34 1.76 -22.91
CA VAL A 952 -22.94 1.13 -24.09
C VAL A 952 -22.71 -0.37 -24.02
N THR A 953 -21.48 -0.81 -23.77
CA THR A 953 -21.16 -2.24 -23.62
C THR A 953 -21.89 -2.90 -22.47
N GLN A 954 -21.99 -2.23 -21.31
CA GLN A 954 -22.72 -2.75 -20.16
C GLN A 954 -24.22 -2.92 -20.47
N SER A 955 -24.83 -1.96 -21.17
CA SER A 955 -26.25 -2.02 -21.56
C SER A 955 -26.51 -3.12 -22.57
N LEU A 956 -25.70 -3.21 -23.63
CA LEU A 956 -25.79 -4.27 -24.63
C LEU A 956 -25.56 -5.65 -23.99
N GLY A 957 -24.61 -5.78 -23.06
CA GLY A 957 -24.36 -7.01 -22.31
C GLY A 957 -25.55 -7.46 -21.46
N ALA A 958 -26.25 -6.51 -20.83
CA ALA A 958 -27.51 -6.74 -20.13
C ALA A 958 -28.71 -7.00 -21.06
N GLY A 959 -28.52 -6.92 -22.38
CA GLY A 959 -29.58 -7.11 -23.38
C GLY A 959 -30.52 -5.92 -23.52
N LEU A 960 -30.13 -4.73 -23.06
CA LEU A 960 -30.89 -3.50 -23.24
C LEU A 960 -30.50 -2.85 -24.58
N PRO A 961 -31.43 -2.68 -25.55
CA PRO A 961 -31.13 -1.99 -26.80
C PRO A 961 -30.66 -0.55 -26.57
N VAL A 962 -29.69 -0.12 -27.39
CA VAL A 962 -29.04 1.18 -27.28
C VAL A 962 -29.35 2.05 -28.51
N VAL A 963 -29.66 3.32 -28.28
CA VAL A 963 -29.65 4.39 -29.29
C VAL A 963 -28.51 5.35 -28.98
N THR A 964 -27.60 5.54 -29.92
CA THR A 964 -26.42 6.39 -29.74
C THR A 964 -25.97 7.04 -31.06
N THR A 965 -24.86 7.76 -31.03
CA THR A 965 -24.19 8.40 -32.17
C THR A 965 -23.07 7.51 -32.69
N GLU A 966 -22.48 7.83 -33.85
CA GLU A 966 -21.28 7.13 -34.34
C GLU A 966 -20.15 7.18 -33.29
N THR A 967 -20.00 8.33 -32.62
CA THR A 967 -19.03 8.50 -31.53
C THR A 967 -19.31 7.60 -30.32
N GLY A 968 -20.58 7.31 -30.04
CA GLY A 968 -20.95 6.39 -28.96
C GLY A 968 -20.81 4.91 -29.32
N ALA A 969 -20.81 4.61 -30.63
CA ALA A 969 -20.62 3.26 -31.18
C ALA A 969 -19.15 2.85 -31.40
N GLU A 970 -18.22 3.82 -31.30
CA GLU A 970 -16.76 3.62 -31.48
C GLU A 970 -16.24 2.43 -30.66
N GLY A 971 -15.39 1.58 -31.27
CA GLY A 971 -14.79 0.41 -30.62
C GLY A 971 -15.63 -0.85 -30.60
N LEU A 972 -16.89 -0.83 -31.04
CA LEU A 972 -17.79 -1.99 -30.93
C LEU A 972 -18.00 -2.77 -32.22
N GLY A 973 -17.62 -2.20 -33.37
CA GLY A 973 -17.99 -2.76 -34.68
C GLY A 973 -19.50 -2.88 -34.87
N ALA A 974 -20.28 -2.04 -34.18
CA ALA A 974 -21.73 -2.05 -34.23
C ALA A 974 -22.24 -1.53 -35.58
N VAL A 975 -23.35 -2.11 -36.06
CA VAL A 975 -24.00 -1.80 -37.34
C VAL A 975 -25.41 -1.31 -37.06
N ASP A 976 -25.71 -0.10 -37.55
CA ASP A 976 -27.03 0.53 -37.39
C ASP A 976 -28.15 -0.36 -37.93
N GLY A 977 -29.22 -0.52 -37.13
CA GLY A 977 -30.40 -1.32 -37.45
C GLY A 977 -30.23 -2.84 -37.29
N GLU A 978 -29.00 -3.34 -37.14
CA GLU A 978 -28.71 -4.77 -36.98
C GLU A 978 -28.48 -5.16 -35.52
N ASN A 979 -27.56 -4.46 -34.84
CA ASN A 979 -27.16 -4.77 -33.46
C ASN A 979 -27.21 -3.56 -32.52
N MET A 980 -27.38 -2.36 -33.06
CA MET A 980 -27.59 -1.11 -32.33
C MET A 980 -28.32 -0.11 -33.23
N LEU A 981 -28.91 0.96 -32.68
CA LEU A 981 -29.43 2.07 -33.48
C LEU A 981 -28.49 3.28 -33.37
N VAL A 982 -28.05 3.78 -34.52
CA VAL A 982 -27.07 4.87 -34.62
C VAL A 982 -27.62 6.01 -35.48
N ALA A 983 -27.54 7.24 -34.96
CA ALA A 983 -27.83 8.46 -35.69
C ALA A 983 -27.05 9.64 -35.07
N ASP A 984 -26.61 10.60 -35.89
CA ASP A 984 -25.82 11.74 -35.42
C ASP A 984 -26.60 13.07 -35.37
N ASP A 985 -27.82 13.10 -35.91
CA ASP A 985 -28.73 14.25 -35.85
C ASP A 985 -29.86 14.04 -34.83
N ILE A 986 -30.39 15.15 -34.31
CA ILE A 986 -31.39 15.18 -33.24
C ILE A 986 -32.68 14.45 -33.66
N GLU A 987 -33.15 14.73 -34.86
CA GLU A 987 -34.37 14.13 -35.43
C GLU A 987 -34.19 12.63 -35.66
N GLY A 988 -33.03 12.20 -36.14
CA GLY A 988 -32.65 10.80 -36.33
C GLY A 988 -32.66 10.05 -35.00
N ILE A 989 -32.01 10.56 -33.96
CA ILE A 989 -31.99 9.91 -32.64
C ILE A 989 -33.41 9.82 -32.06
N ALA A 990 -34.20 10.90 -32.15
CA ALA A 990 -35.60 10.88 -31.70
C ALA A 990 -36.43 9.82 -32.44
N ALA A 991 -36.26 9.70 -33.76
CA ALA A 991 -36.97 8.70 -34.57
C ALA A 991 -36.61 7.27 -34.16
N ARG A 992 -35.32 6.98 -33.89
CA ARG A 992 -34.86 5.66 -33.43
C ARG A 992 -35.36 5.30 -32.03
N ILE A 993 -35.46 6.28 -31.13
CA ILE A 993 -36.08 6.08 -29.81
C ILE A 993 -37.56 5.68 -29.97
N VAL A 994 -38.31 6.38 -30.83
CA VAL A 994 -39.71 6.06 -31.11
C VAL A 994 -39.87 4.67 -31.71
N GLU A 995 -39.03 4.32 -32.68
CA GLU A 995 -39.04 3.00 -33.34
C GLU A 995 -38.89 1.84 -32.34
N LEU A 996 -37.96 1.94 -31.38
CA LEU A 996 -37.77 0.93 -30.32
C LEU A 996 -38.93 0.82 -29.34
N TYR A 997 -39.68 1.90 -29.16
CA TYR A 997 -40.89 1.89 -28.33
C TYR A 997 -42.06 1.21 -29.03
N GLU A 998 -42.16 1.34 -30.35
CA GLU A 998 -43.31 0.83 -31.13
C GLU A 998 -43.10 -0.59 -31.68
N ASP A 999 -41.85 -1.05 -31.86
CA ASP A 999 -41.54 -2.37 -32.42
C ASP A 999 -40.84 -3.32 -31.43
N ASP A 1000 -41.62 -4.14 -30.72
CA ASP A 1000 -41.12 -5.22 -29.84
C ASP A 1000 -40.32 -6.30 -30.61
N GLY A 1001 -40.56 -6.46 -31.91
CA GLY A 1001 -39.83 -7.40 -32.75
C GLY A 1001 -38.42 -6.91 -33.03
N LEU A 1002 -38.28 -5.62 -33.38
CA LEU A 1002 -36.99 -4.94 -33.50
C LEU A 1002 -36.24 -4.95 -32.16
N TRP A 1003 -36.92 -4.63 -31.06
CA TRP A 1003 -36.34 -4.65 -29.72
C TRP A 1003 -35.66 -5.98 -29.40
N ARG A 1004 -36.36 -7.12 -29.62
CA ARG A 1004 -35.80 -8.46 -29.35
C ARG A 1004 -34.60 -8.80 -30.23
N ARG A 1005 -34.65 -8.43 -31.52
CA ARG A 1005 -33.52 -8.64 -32.44
C ARG A 1005 -32.30 -7.84 -31.99
N LEU A 1006 -32.46 -6.55 -31.72
CA LEU A 1006 -31.37 -5.68 -31.27
C LEU A 1006 -30.82 -6.10 -29.90
N SER A 1007 -31.68 -6.52 -28.97
CA SER A 1007 -31.28 -7.05 -27.67
C SER A 1007 -30.34 -8.26 -27.82
N SER A 1008 -30.75 -9.26 -28.62
CA SER A 1008 -29.94 -10.47 -28.84
C SER A 1008 -28.67 -10.19 -29.64
N ALA A 1009 -28.77 -9.38 -30.70
CA ALA A 1009 -27.63 -9.05 -31.56
C ALA A 1009 -26.61 -8.16 -30.82
N GLY A 1010 -27.07 -7.23 -29.99
CA GLY A 1010 -26.24 -6.40 -29.12
C GLY A 1010 -25.46 -7.21 -28.09
N GLN A 1011 -26.09 -8.20 -27.46
CA GLN A 1011 -25.38 -9.14 -26.58
C GLN A 1011 -24.29 -9.92 -27.31
N GLU A 1012 -24.53 -10.34 -28.55
CA GLU A 1012 -23.53 -11.05 -29.35
C GLU A 1012 -22.33 -10.18 -29.68
N VAL A 1013 -22.53 -8.89 -29.99
CA VAL A 1013 -21.43 -7.93 -30.16
C VAL A 1013 -20.56 -7.90 -28.91
N VAL A 1014 -21.15 -7.69 -27.72
CA VAL A 1014 -20.39 -7.66 -26.46
C VAL A 1014 -19.69 -8.99 -26.20
N ARG A 1015 -20.35 -10.12 -26.47
CA ARG A 1015 -19.76 -11.46 -26.31
C ARG A 1015 -18.47 -11.61 -27.11
N GLN A 1016 -18.44 -11.08 -28.33
CA GLN A 1016 -17.32 -11.20 -29.26
C GLN A 1016 -16.23 -10.15 -29.07
N THR A 1017 -16.55 -8.95 -28.58
CA THR A 1017 -15.61 -7.81 -28.58
C THR A 1017 -15.23 -7.31 -27.19
N ALA A 1018 -16.12 -7.40 -26.20
CA ALA A 1018 -15.99 -6.69 -24.93
C ALA A 1018 -16.50 -7.52 -23.74
N SER A 1019 -16.36 -8.84 -23.78
CA SER A 1019 -16.77 -9.73 -22.69
C SER A 1019 -15.60 -10.08 -21.77
N VAL A 1020 -15.93 -10.56 -20.56
CA VAL A 1020 -14.93 -11.13 -19.63
C VAL A 1020 -14.20 -12.32 -20.27
N ASP A 1021 -14.87 -13.10 -21.12
CA ASP A 1021 -14.24 -14.21 -21.84
C ASP A 1021 -13.19 -13.73 -22.85
N VAL A 1022 -13.45 -12.63 -23.56
CA VAL A 1022 -12.47 -12.00 -24.45
C VAL A 1022 -11.29 -11.48 -23.64
N MET A 1023 -11.52 -10.77 -22.53
CA MET A 1023 -10.44 -10.33 -21.64
C MET A 1023 -9.61 -11.52 -21.13
N ARG A 1024 -10.25 -12.63 -20.75
CA ARG A 1024 -9.59 -13.85 -20.30
C ARG A 1024 -8.69 -14.44 -21.38
N GLU A 1025 -9.13 -14.49 -22.64
CA GLU A 1025 -8.32 -14.96 -23.77
C GLU A 1025 -7.09 -14.05 -24.01
N ARG A 1026 -7.28 -12.73 -23.94
CA ARG A 1026 -6.21 -11.74 -24.16
C ARG A 1026 -5.18 -11.76 -23.03
N LEU A 1027 -5.63 -11.87 -21.78
CA LEU A 1027 -4.73 -12.02 -20.63
C LEU A 1027 -3.99 -13.37 -20.65
N ARG A 1028 -4.61 -14.44 -21.15
CA ARG A 1028 -3.90 -15.71 -21.39
C ARG A 1028 -2.78 -15.53 -22.42
N THR A 1029 -3.07 -14.84 -23.52
CA THR A 1029 -2.06 -14.51 -24.55
C THR A 1029 -0.91 -13.70 -23.95
N LEU A 1030 -1.21 -12.71 -23.11
CA LEU A 1030 -0.20 -11.91 -22.40
C LEU A 1030 0.68 -12.75 -21.47
N LEU A 1031 0.09 -13.71 -20.74
CA LEU A 1031 0.83 -14.63 -19.87
C LEU A 1031 1.76 -15.58 -20.66
N ASP A 1032 1.52 -15.79 -21.95
CA ASP A 1032 2.33 -16.67 -22.80
C ASP A 1032 3.51 -15.94 -23.45
N LEU A 1033 3.58 -14.60 -23.42
CA LEU A 1033 4.67 -13.81 -24.03
C LEU A 1033 6.06 -14.01 -23.40
N GLY A 1034 6.14 -14.61 -22.21
CA GLY A 1034 7.39 -14.89 -21.48
C GLY A 1034 7.64 -16.37 -21.20
N ALA A 1035 7.03 -17.27 -21.98
CA ALA A 1035 7.14 -18.73 -21.80
C ALA A 1035 8.29 -19.37 -22.59
#